data_AF-A0A1F2VCP2-F1
#
_entry.id   AF-A0A1F2VCP2-F1
#
_cell.length_a   1.000
_cell.length_b   1.000
_cell.length_c   1.000
_cell.angle_alpha   90.00
_cell.angle_beta   90.00
_cell.angle_gamma   90.00
#
_symmetry.space_group_name_H-M   'P 1'
#
loop_
_entity.id
_entity.type
_entity.pdbx_description
1 polymer ?
#
loop_
_entity_poly.entity_id
_entity_poly.type
_entity_poly.pdbx_seq_one_letter_code
_entity_poly.pdbx_strand_id
1 'polypeptide(L)'
;MALTAPLPLAFGRFKRLPQRTGEVWQGRLVRLPAWIDHPTDAEGEPSRPLGALWVSLRTGLIHLALAPEGSPASPEFALTALLEFGLKWSKGLEGRPARVEVQDAALRDALADPLAQLSTSVVVVDDMPAVREVLSNLESEATGGRRFPGALESAGVTPDRLRAFANAAAAFYTVRVWERLANEDLVVVESDGMPKTMRQVSVLGQGGQQFGIAFFDSRDAFERVLDMADAGRSATRAHGVTFGPIDELPFADADAWLDHALPVAGPRAYPLAADLGRDGSVRRPDARELTCAEALLRALAETTEDELDAGRWRKRANTFDGPVDLTLTLPFLLEAEAGQTSAVADSAAMPVAAERGSVRIARMIEGRSFESLDDLNAEVERAGQRGLFDTPAEAETGRELTALERAQELAYDAMEAQSRLQIKRARQALAISPDCADAWGVLADAASTPEAARERYELAVAAGVRAIGAERFAELTGEFWGHLDTRPYMRARLGLAQTLRSLGRDDEALTHYRELLRLNPNDNQGVRYLLVVALLDLNRNAEAQALLDQYPDDIQALWPYARLLVRFRMGGATARTRAALGDAVKTNPHVIKYLLDLDSIPFDRPPHFTLGSKDEAAYVADELGDACEATAGLESWLRSQAIARRARSRTSKRPNRRSGRNS
;
A
#
# COMPACT_ATOMS: atom_id res chain seq x y z
N MET A 1 7.39 10.76 -38.48
CA MET A 1 7.22 10.58 -39.95
C MET A 1 8.03 11.65 -40.65
N ALA A 2 8.99 11.28 -41.50
CA ALA A 2 9.80 12.26 -42.24
C ALA A 2 8.98 12.89 -43.38
N LEU A 3 9.23 14.18 -43.62
CA LEU A 3 8.75 14.94 -44.77
C LEU A 3 8.71 14.08 -46.04
N THR A 4 7.57 14.08 -46.74
CA THR A 4 7.49 13.46 -48.07
C THR A 4 8.36 14.20 -49.12
N ALA A 5 8.88 15.40 -48.82
CA ALA A 5 9.81 16.16 -49.64
C ALA A 5 10.67 17.16 -48.82
N PRO A 6 11.94 17.45 -49.20
CA PRO A 6 12.77 18.46 -48.53
C PRO A 6 12.10 19.84 -48.40
N LEU A 7 12.35 20.57 -47.31
CA LEU A 7 11.68 21.85 -46.98
C LEU A 7 11.61 22.86 -48.16
N PRO A 8 12.69 23.11 -48.94
CA PRO A 8 12.63 24.04 -50.07
C PRO A 8 11.68 23.59 -51.19
N LEU A 9 11.59 22.27 -51.43
CA LEU A 9 10.68 21.69 -52.42
C LEU A 9 9.22 21.76 -51.94
N ALA A 10 8.97 21.46 -50.66
CA ALA A 10 7.64 21.59 -50.05
C ALA A 10 7.16 23.04 -50.11
N PHE A 11 8.03 23.99 -49.75
CA PHE A 11 7.76 25.42 -49.82
C PHE A 11 7.45 25.89 -51.24
N GLY A 12 8.24 25.46 -52.23
CA GLY A 12 8.03 25.77 -53.64
C GLY A 12 6.71 25.20 -54.21
N ARG A 13 6.29 24.01 -53.76
CA ARG A 13 4.99 23.42 -54.11
C ARG A 13 3.85 24.18 -53.44
N PHE A 14 4.00 24.52 -52.17
CA PHE A 14 2.99 25.24 -51.39
C PHE A 14 2.74 26.64 -51.97
N LYS A 15 3.78 27.34 -52.43
CA LYS A 15 3.68 28.64 -53.11
C LYS A 15 2.78 28.63 -54.35
N ARG A 16 2.66 27.48 -55.04
CA ARG A 16 1.82 27.33 -56.24
C ARG A 16 0.33 27.17 -55.92
N LEU A 17 -0.03 26.91 -54.65
CA LEU A 17 -1.43 26.83 -54.25
C LEU A 17 -2.06 28.23 -54.31
N PRO A 18 -3.32 28.34 -54.77
CA PRO A 18 -4.02 29.62 -54.79
C PRO A 18 -4.18 30.15 -53.37
N GLN A 19 -3.91 31.45 -53.17
CA GLN A 19 -4.09 32.08 -51.87
C GLN A 19 -5.55 32.50 -51.67
N ARG A 20 -6.09 32.27 -50.48
CA ARG A 20 -7.46 32.63 -50.12
C ARG A 20 -7.49 33.74 -49.11
N THR A 21 -7.98 34.91 -49.53
CA THR A 21 -7.96 36.17 -48.75
C THR A 21 -8.68 36.10 -47.40
N GLY A 22 -9.71 35.27 -47.26
CA GLY A 22 -10.45 35.06 -46.00
C GLY A 22 -10.11 33.75 -45.29
N GLU A 23 -9.04 33.05 -45.66
CA GLU A 23 -8.66 31.81 -45.00
C GLU A 23 -7.67 32.06 -43.87
N VAL A 24 -8.01 31.55 -42.69
CA VAL A 24 -7.22 31.66 -41.46
C VAL A 24 -6.94 30.27 -40.92
N TRP A 25 -5.67 29.98 -40.66
CA TRP A 25 -5.27 28.75 -39.97
C TRP A 25 -4.78 29.06 -38.56
N GLN A 26 -5.30 28.35 -37.57
CA GLN A 26 -4.79 28.39 -36.20
C GLN A 26 -3.80 27.24 -36.00
N GLY A 27 -2.70 27.48 -35.29
CA GLY A 27 -1.84 26.38 -34.89
C GLY A 27 -0.85 26.69 -33.79
N ARG A 28 -0.37 25.60 -33.17
CA ARG A 28 0.50 25.63 -31.99
C ARG A 28 1.29 24.33 -31.88
N LEU A 29 2.44 24.41 -31.23
CA LEU A 29 3.15 23.25 -30.69
C LEU A 29 2.50 22.80 -29.38
N VAL A 30 2.07 21.54 -29.32
CA VAL A 30 1.23 21.00 -28.24
C VAL A 30 1.85 19.73 -27.66
N ARG A 31 1.67 19.51 -26.35
CA ARG A 31 1.77 18.17 -25.74
C ARG A 31 0.44 17.48 -25.95
N LEU A 32 0.45 16.26 -26.47
CA LEU A 32 -0.80 15.53 -26.71
C LEU A 32 -1.32 14.88 -25.45
N PRO A 33 -2.65 14.79 -25.25
CA PRO A 33 -3.26 14.15 -24.08
C PRO A 33 -3.16 12.62 -24.18
N ALA A 34 -1.93 12.12 -24.25
CA ALA A 34 -1.58 10.71 -24.32
C ALA A 34 -0.21 10.50 -23.65
N TRP A 35 -0.07 9.40 -22.92
CA TRP A 35 1.18 9.00 -22.28
C TRP A 35 1.88 7.92 -23.10
N ILE A 36 3.20 8.00 -23.15
CA ILE A 36 4.08 6.98 -23.72
C ILE A 36 5.03 6.54 -22.63
N ASP A 37 5.02 5.24 -22.33
CA ASP A 37 5.94 4.61 -21.39
C ASP A 37 7.39 4.80 -21.82
N HIS A 38 8.30 4.84 -20.86
CA HIS A 38 9.71 4.98 -21.18
C HIS A 38 10.21 3.72 -21.94
N PRO A 39 10.82 3.87 -23.13
CA PRO A 39 11.00 2.77 -24.09
C PRO A 39 11.96 1.67 -23.63
N THR A 40 12.84 1.95 -22.66
CA THR A 40 13.89 1.01 -22.20
C THR A 40 13.93 0.81 -20.69
N ASP A 41 13.08 1.51 -19.94
CA ASP A 41 13.08 1.46 -18.48
C ASP A 41 11.63 1.43 -18.00
N ALA A 42 11.21 0.34 -17.37
CA ALA A 42 9.86 0.21 -16.83
C ALA A 42 9.61 1.17 -15.65
N GLU A 43 10.67 1.70 -15.03
CA GLU A 43 10.62 2.71 -13.97
C GLU A 43 10.92 4.13 -14.47
N GLY A 44 11.20 4.28 -15.78
CA GLY A 44 11.48 5.58 -16.38
C GLY A 44 10.24 6.47 -16.42
N GLU A 45 10.42 7.78 -16.26
CA GLU A 45 9.30 8.72 -16.20
C GLU A 45 8.54 8.74 -17.55
N PRO A 46 7.20 8.52 -17.54
CA PRO A 46 6.41 8.52 -18.76
C PRO A 46 6.43 9.90 -19.40
N SER A 47 6.37 9.94 -20.73
CA SER A 47 6.47 11.18 -21.49
C SER A 47 5.25 11.40 -22.37
N ARG A 48 4.93 12.68 -22.61
CA ARG A 48 3.87 13.06 -23.56
C ARG A 48 4.49 13.41 -24.91
N PRO A 49 3.97 12.86 -26.02
CA PRO A 49 4.48 13.19 -27.34
C PRO A 49 4.15 14.65 -27.67
N LEU A 50 5.16 15.34 -28.19
CA LEU A 50 5.00 16.69 -28.72
C LEU A 50 4.53 16.63 -30.18
N GLY A 51 3.68 17.57 -30.58
CA GLY A 51 3.19 17.67 -31.94
C GLY A 51 2.95 19.11 -32.39
N ALA A 52 2.85 19.30 -33.69
CA ALA A 52 2.39 20.54 -34.31
C ALA A 52 0.96 20.34 -34.79
N LEU A 53 0.04 21.13 -34.25
CA LEU A 53 -1.37 21.09 -34.57
C LEU A 53 -1.76 22.31 -35.40
N TRP A 54 -2.41 22.09 -36.54
CA TRP A 54 -2.92 23.10 -37.45
C TRP A 54 -4.40 22.85 -37.75
N VAL A 55 -5.21 23.90 -37.70
CA VAL A 55 -6.66 23.84 -37.93
C VAL A 55 -7.07 24.95 -38.89
N SER A 56 -7.83 24.59 -39.94
CA SER A 56 -8.47 25.57 -40.84
C SER A 56 -9.78 26.06 -40.24
N LEU A 57 -9.89 27.37 -39.99
CA LEU A 57 -11.12 27.95 -39.41
C LEU A 57 -12.33 27.90 -40.34
N ARG A 58 -12.10 27.82 -41.67
CA ARG A 58 -13.18 27.74 -42.65
C ARG A 58 -13.71 26.32 -42.80
N THR A 59 -12.81 25.36 -42.95
CA THR A 59 -13.17 23.99 -43.33
C THR A 59 -13.31 23.06 -42.13
N GLY A 60 -12.76 23.45 -40.97
CA GLY A 60 -12.65 22.58 -39.81
C GLY A 60 -11.63 21.44 -39.99
N LEU A 61 -10.85 21.41 -41.08
CA LEU A 61 -9.83 20.39 -41.28
C LEU A 61 -8.71 20.55 -40.26
N ILE A 62 -8.28 19.40 -39.72
CA ILE A 62 -7.28 19.28 -38.66
C ILE A 62 -6.06 18.55 -39.21
N HIS A 63 -4.88 19.03 -38.86
CA HIS A 63 -3.64 18.33 -39.09
C HIS A 63 -2.77 18.33 -37.85
N LEU A 64 -2.49 17.14 -37.35
CA LEU A 64 -1.57 16.89 -36.26
C LEU A 64 -0.36 16.11 -36.78
N ALA A 65 0.82 16.68 -36.62
CA ALA A 65 2.09 16.02 -36.90
C ALA A 65 2.84 15.76 -35.59
N LEU A 66 3.26 14.51 -35.37
CA LEU A 66 4.05 14.11 -34.20
C LEU A 66 5.53 14.36 -34.42
N ALA A 67 6.18 15.00 -33.43
CA ALA A 67 7.63 15.14 -33.42
C ALA A 67 8.28 13.74 -33.29
N PRO A 68 9.43 13.49 -33.93
CA PRO A 68 10.20 12.28 -33.68
C PRO A 68 10.60 12.18 -32.21
N GLU A 69 10.64 10.96 -31.66
CA GLU A 69 11.07 10.72 -30.27
C GLU A 69 12.43 11.37 -29.98
N GLY A 70 12.55 12.01 -28.81
CA GLY A 70 13.76 12.69 -28.36
C GLY A 70 14.11 14.00 -29.09
N SER A 71 13.28 14.46 -30.04
CA SER A 71 13.50 15.74 -30.73
C SER A 71 12.69 16.88 -30.08
N PRO A 72 13.28 18.05 -29.81
CA PRO A 72 12.52 19.20 -29.36
C PRO A 72 11.53 19.62 -30.44
N ALA A 73 10.30 19.97 -30.05
CA ALA A 73 9.34 20.59 -30.94
C ALA A 73 9.87 21.97 -31.36
N SER A 74 10.50 22.04 -32.53
CA SER A 74 11.11 23.26 -33.03
C SER A 74 10.13 24.07 -33.88
N PRO A 75 10.32 25.39 -34.01
CA PRO A 75 9.55 26.18 -34.96
C PRO A 75 9.68 25.70 -36.42
N GLU A 76 10.81 25.11 -36.78
CA GLU A 76 11.03 24.49 -38.10
C GLU A 76 10.13 23.26 -38.31
N PHE A 77 9.93 22.46 -37.27
CA PHE A 77 9.00 21.34 -37.29
C PHE A 77 7.55 21.83 -37.44
N ALA A 78 7.18 22.92 -36.75
CA ALA A 78 5.86 23.54 -36.90
C ALA A 78 5.63 24.04 -38.34
N LEU A 79 6.61 24.73 -38.93
CA LEU A 79 6.56 25.19 -40.33
C LEU A 79 6.41 24.01 -41.30
N THR A 80 7.17 22.94 -41.05
CA THR A 80 7.10 21.71 -41.83
C THR A 80 5.68 21.13 -41.83
N ALA A 81 5.09 20.95 -40.65
CA ALA A 81 3.73 20.47 -40.49
C ALA A 81 2.69 21.39 -41.15
N LEU A 82 2.90 22.71 -41.13
CA LEU A 82 2.03 23.67 -41.81
C LEU A 82 2.04 23.48 -43.33
N LEU A 83 3.24 23.32 -43.91
CA LEU A 83 3.38 23.08 -45.35
C LEU A 83 2.76 21.74 -45.74
N GLU A 84 2.97 20.70 -44.93
CA GLU A 84 2.34 19.40 -45.13
C GLU A 84 0.81 19.48 -45.07
N PHE A 85 0.25 20.23 -44.13
CA PHE A 85 -1.18 20.44 -44.00
C PHE A 85 -1.78 20.97 -45.32
N GLY A 86 -1.22 22.06 -45.84
CA GLY A 86 -1.71 22.64 -47.09
C GLY A 86 -1.48 21.76 -48.31
N LEU A 87 -0.39 21.01 -48.37
CA LEU A 87 -0.09 20.14 -49.52
C LEU A 87 -0.96 18.88 -49.54
N LYS A 88 -1.05 18.18 -48.40
CA LYS A 88 -1.80 16.91 -48.26
C LYS A 88 -3.29 17.13 -48.45
N TRP A 89 -3.80 18.26 -47.99
CA TRP A 89 -5.23 18.58 -48.02
C TRP A 89 -5.58 19.69 -49.02
N SER A 90 -4.67 20.01 -49.95
CA SER A 90 -4.82 21.10 -50.94
C SER A 90 -6.15 21.11 -51.69
N LYS A 91 -6.71 19.94 -52.02
CA LYS A 91 -8.02 19.82 -52.67
C LYS A 91 -9.20 20.13 -51.73
N GLY A 92 -9.09 19.80 -50.44
CA GLY A 92 -10.13 20.08 -49.43
C GLY A 92 -10.05 21.48 -48.83
N LEU A 93 -8.83 22.04 -48.72
CA LEU A 93 -8.58 23.42 -48.29
C LEU A 93 -8.77 24.42 -49.43
N GLU A 94 -8.70 23.94 -50.67
CA GLU A 94 -8.83 24.71 -51.91
C GLU A 94 -7.87 25.91 -52.02
N GLY A 95 -6.73 25.84 -51.33
CA GLY A 95 -5.73 26.90 -51.31
C GLY A 95 -4.93 26.98 -50.02
N ARG A 96 -4.12 28.04 -49.93
CA ARG A 96 -3.28 28.39 -48.78
C ARG A 96 -3.81 29.63 -48.03
N PRO A 97 -3.51 29.81 -46.75
CA PRO A 97 -4.13 30.84 -45.92
C PRO A 97 -3.61 32.23 -46.25
N ALA A 98 -4.43 33.25 -46.00
CA ALA A 98 -3.97 34.64 -45.98
C ALA A 98 -3.36 35.00 -44.62
N ARG A 99 -3.84 34.38 -43.54
CA ARG A 99 -3.40 34.65 -42.16
C ARG A 99 -3.20 33.34 -41.40
N VAL A 100 -2.15 33.31 -40.60
CA VAL A 100 -1.87 32.26 -39.62
C VAL A 100 -1.92 32.87 -38.24
N GLU A 101 -2.65 32.22 -37.35
CA GLU A 101 -2.82 32.60 -35.95
C GLU A 101 -2.07 31.60 -35.07
N VAL A 102 -1.20 32.13 -34.22
CA VAL A 102 -0.45 31.36 -33.21
C VAL A 102 -0.55 32.08 -31.87
N GLN A 103 -0.27 31.40 -30.76
CA GLN A 103 -0.30 32.01 -29.42
C GLN A 103 1.10 32.32 -28.87
N ASP A 104 2.13 31.64 -29.38
CA ASP A 104 3.51 31.83 -28.96
C ASP A 104 4.21 32.87 -29.86
N ALA A 105 4.77 33.91 -29.23
CA ALA A 105 5.52 34.96 -29.91
C ALA A 105 6.79 34.43 -30.61
N ALA A 106 7.50 33.48 -29.99
CA ALA A 106 8.69 32.86 -30.57
C ALA A 106 8.33 32.03 -31.82
N LEU A 107 7.20 31.31 -31.77
CA LEU A 107 6.69 30.62 -32.95
C LEU A 107 6.29 31.61 -34.05
N ARG A 108 5.64 32.73 -33.70
CA ARG A 108 5.31 33.79 -34.66
C ARG A 108 6.56 34.36 -35.32
N ASP A 109 7.57 34.71 -34.54
CA ASP A 109 8.85 35.25 -35.02
C ASP A 109 9.52 34.28 -36.01
N ALA A 110 9.56 32.99 -35.68
CA ALA A 110 10.17 31.98 -36.53
C ALA A 110 9.39 31.71 -37.84
N LEU A 111 8.06 31.88 -37.83
CA LEU A 111 7.21 31.66 -39.00
C LEU A 111 7.04 32.91 -39.88
N ALA A 112 7.32 34.11 -39.37
CA ALA A 112 7.04 35.37 -40.03
C ALA A 112 7.76 35.50 -41.38
N ASP A 113 9.09 35.36 -41.40
CA ASP A 113 9.88 35.54 -42.63
C ASP A 113 9.58 34.49 -43.71
N PRO A 114 9.50 33.18 -43.39
CA PRO A 114 9.11 32.18 -44.38
C PRO A 114 7.72 32.42 -44.94
N LEU A 115 6.72 32.74 -44.11
CA LEU A 115 5.34 32.91 -44.59
C LEU A 115 5.10 34.25 -45.29
N ALA A 116 5.87 35.30 -44.96
CA ALA A 116 5.83 36.57 -45.66
C ALA A 116 6.22 36.43 -47.14
N GLN A 117 7.17 35.54 -47.47
CA GLN A 117 7.54 35.23 -48.86
C GLN A 117 6.41 34.54 -49.65
N LEU A 118 5.39 34.06 -48.95
CA LEU A 118 4.15 33.53 -49.50
C LEU A 118 3.01 34.56 -49.45
N SER A 119 3.23 35.80 -49.01
CA SER A 119 2.16 36.77 -48.77
C SER A 119 1.17 36.33 -47.68
N THR A 120 1.57 35.43 -46.77
CA THR A 120 0.75 34.99 -45.64
C THR A 120 1.22 35.71 -44.38
N SER A 121 0.33 36.40 -43.67
CA SER A 121 0.68 37.06 -42.41
C SER A 121 0.61 36.09 -41.23
N VAL A 122 1.48 36.28 -40.24
CA VAL A 122 1.45 35.51 -38.98
C VAL A 122 1.20 36.48 -37.84
N VAL A 123 0.22 36.17 -37.00
CA VAL A 123 -0.18 37.02 -35.87
C VAL A 123 -0.20 36.23 -34.58
N VAL A 124 0.07 36.92 -33.48
CA VAL A 124 -0.16 36.38 -32.14
C VAL A 124 -1.62 36.69 -31.76
N VAL A 125 -2.33 35.69 -31.26
CA VAL A 125 -3.68 35.83 -30.70
C VAL A 125 -3.71 35.29 -29.29
N ASP A 126 -4.50 35.93 -28.42
CA ASP A 126 -4.62 35.52 -27.02
C ASP A 126 -5.41 34.21 -26.88
N ASP A 127 -6.35 33.96 -27.81
CA ASP A 127 -7.20 32.76 -27.81
C ASP A 127 -7.21 32.05 -29.17
N MET A 128 -7.20 30.71 -29.14
CA MET A 128 -7.31 29.81 -30.28
C MET A 128 -8.42 28.77 -30.04
N PRO A 129 -9.71 29.15 -30.17
CA PRO A 129 -10.83 28.29 -29.83
C PRO A 129 -10.89 26.99 -30.65
N ALA A 130 -10.50 27.03 -31.93
CA ALA A 130 -10.51 25.83 -32.77
C ALA A 130 -9.43 24.83 -32.34
N VAL A 131 -8.25 25.30 -31.97
CA VAL A 131 -7.17 24.46 -31.41
C VAL A 131 -7.59 23.90 -30.05
N ARG A 132 -8.20 24.71 -29.19
CA ARG A 132 -8.69 24.30 -27.87
C ARG A 132 -9.75 23.20 -27.98
N GLU A 133 -10.69 23.34 -28.91
CA GLU A 133 -11.74 22.34 -29.16
C GLU A 133 -11.13 21.00 -29.59
N VAL A 134 -10.15 21.01 -30.50
CA VAL A 134 -9.45 19.78 -30.92
C VAL A 134 -8.75 19.11 -29.74
N LEU A 135 -8.01 19.86 -28.93
CA LEU A 135 -7.31 19.31 -27.76
C LEU A 135 -8.30 18.77 -26.72
N SER A 136 -9.40 19.47 -26.48
CA SER A 136 -10.46 19.02 -25.57
C SER A 136 -11.13 17.74 -26.07
N ASN A 137 -11.31 17.58 -27.37
CA ASN A 137 -11.87 16.36 -27.96
C ASN A 137 -10.90 15.18 -27.83
N LEU A 138 -9.61 15.40 -28.11
CA LEU A 138 -8.57 14.38 -27.93
C LEU A 138 -8.45 13.94 -26.46
N GLU A 139 -8.50 14.89 -25.52
CA GLU A 139 -8.50 14.60 -24.09
C GLU A 139 -9.75 13.81 -23.69
N SER A 140 -10.93 14.25 -24.14
CA SER A 140 -12.19 13.54 -23.90
C SER A 140 -12.15 12.10 -24.41
N GLU A 141 -11.60 11.85 -25.60
CA GLU A 141 -11.41 10.49 -26.10
C GLU A 141 -10.44 9.68 -25.23
N ALA A 142 -9.32 10.29 -24.82
CA ALA A 142 -8.31 9.64 -23.99
C ALA A 142 -8.82 9.30 -22.57
N THR A 143 -9.72 10.13 -22.01
CA THR A 143 -10.25 9.96 -20.64
C THR A 143 -11.65 9.32 -20.60
N GLY A 144 -12.15 8.81 -21.74
CA GLY A 144 -13.47 8.16 -21.80
C GLY A 144 -14.65 9.13 -21.58
N GLY A 145 -14.51 10.39 -21.98
CA GLY A 145 -15.54 11.41 -21.96
C GLY A 145 -15.56 12.27 -20.68
N ARG A 146 -14.59 12.09 -19.78
CA ARG A 146 -14.55 12.78 -18.48
C ARG A 146 -13.47 13.85 -18.46
N ARG A 147 -13.87 15.11 -18.32
CA ARG A 147 -12.93 16.22 -18.12
C ARG A 147 -12.62 16.40 -16.63
N PHE A 148 -11.35 16.31 -16.28
CA PHE A 148 -10.88 16.60 -14.93
C PHE A 148 -10.30 18.04 -14.92
N PRO A 149 -10.91 18.99 -14.18
CA PRO A 149 -10.47 20.38 -14.20
C PRO A 149 -9.07 20.55 -13.60
N GLY A 150 -8.24 21.36 -14.27
CA GLY A 150 -6.88 21.63 -13.82
C GLY A 150 -6.80 22.52 -12.57
N ALA A 151 -5.71 22.44 -11.81
CA ALA A 151 -5.47 23.28 -10.63
C ALA A 151 -5.57 24.79 -10.93
N LEU A 152 -4.96 25.25 -12.03
CA LEU A 152 -4.95 26.65 -12.46
C LEU A 152 -6.30 27.16 -13.00
N GLU A 153 -7.27 26.26 -13.25
CA GLU A 153 -8.63 26.64 -13.63
C GLU A 153 -9.49 27.00 -12.41
N SER A 154 -8.99 26.73 -11.21
CA SER A 154 -9.70 26.96 -9.96
C SER A 154 -9.66 28.43 -9.56
N ALA A 155 -10.73 28.91 -8.92
CA ALA A 155 -10.88 30.33 -8.59
C ALA A 155 -9.72 30.85 -7.70
N GLY A 156 -9.00 31.85 -8.20
CA GLY A 156 -7.91 32.53 -7.49
C GLY A 156 -6.61 31.73 -7.37
N VAL A 157 -6.50 30.57 -8.01
CA VAL A 157 -5.26 29.80 -8.03
C VAL A 157 -4.32 30.37 -9.11
N THR A 158 -3.12 30.76 -8.69
CA THR A 158 -2.07 31.30 -9.57
C THR A 158 -0.88 30.35 -9.63
N PRO A 159 0.00 30.45 -10.64
CA PRO A 159 1.22 29.65 -10.70
C PRO A 159 2.10 29.78 -9.45
N ASP A 160 2.21 30.97 -8.87
CA ASP A 160 3.02 31.19 -7.65
C ASP A 160 2.39 30.53 -6.42
N ARG A 161 1.06 30.56 -6.28
CA ARG A 161 0.35 29.85 -5.23
C ARG A 161 0.51 28.33 -5.37
N LEU A 162 0.37 27.83 -6.61
CA LEU A 162 0.55 26.41 -6.89
C LEU A 162 1.99 25.96 -6.60
N ARG A 163 2.99 26.82 -6.86
CA ARG A 163 4.39 26.59 -6.47
C ARG A 163 4.59 26.54 -4.96
N ALA A 164 3.93 27.41 -4.20
CA ALA A 164 3.99 27.38 -2.73
C ALA A 164 3.42 26.06 -2.18
N PHE A 165 2.27 25.63 -2.71
CA PHE A 165 1.68 24.31 -2.42
C PHE A 165 2.60 23.15 -2.81
N ALA A 166 3.17 23.16 -4.02
CA ALA A 166 4.07 22.10 -4.49
C ALA A 166 5.32 21.97 -3.60
N ASN A 167 5.89 23.09 -3.12
CA ASN A 167 7.00 23.06 -2.16
C ASN A 167 6.60 22.39 -0.84
N ALA A 168 5.43 22.72 -0.31
CA ALA A 168 4.92 22.10 0.92
C ALA A 168 4.66 20.60 0.74
N ALA A 169 4.06 20.21 -0.38
CA ALA A 169 3.80 18.82 -0.73
C ALA A 169 5.10 18.02 -0.91
N ALA A 170 6.10 18.59 -1.58
CA ALA A 170 7.41 17.97 -1.73
C ALA A 170 8.08 17.77 -0.36
N ALA A 171 8.07 18.79 0.51
CA ALA A 171 8.63 18.68 1.86
C ALA A 171 7.93 17.60 2.70
N PHE A 172 6.59 17.56 2.66
CA PHE A 172 5.80 16.53 3.32
C PHE A 172 6.18 15.12 2.85
N TYR A 173 6.29 14.93 1.53
CA TYR A 173 6.62 13.63 0.94
C TYR A 173 8.06 13.20 1.29
N THR A 174 9.03 14.12 1.23
CA THR A 174 10.43 13.84 1.56
C THR A 174 10.61 13.40 3.01
N VAL A 175 9.87 13.97 3.96
CA VAL A 175 9.96 13.62 5.39
C VAL A 175 9.25 12.29 5.72
N ARG A 176 8.41 11.78 4.81
CA ARG A 176 7.68 10.51 4.98
C ARG A 176 6.86 10.48 6.27
N VAL A 177 6.00 11.48 6.45
CA VAL A 177 5.21 11.64 7.70
C VAL A 177 4.39 10.40 8.07
N TRP A 178 3.97 9.61 7.07
CA TRP A 178 3.29 8.31 7.24
C TRP A 178 4.13 7.23 7.93
N GLU A 179 5.42 7.48 8.20
CA GLU A 179 6.24 6.61 9.06
C GLU A 179 6.03 6.85 10.57
N ARG A 180 5.33 7.93 10.92
CA ARG A 180 5.12 8.37 12.30
C ARG A 180 3.66 8.41 12.71
N LEU A 181 2.77 8.52 11.71
CA LEU A 181 1.31 8.56 11.83
C LEU A 181 0.73 7.44 10.98
N ALA A 182 -0.06 6.59 11.63
CA ALA A 182 -0.77 5.48 11.01
C ALA A 182 -2.04 5.97 10.31
N ASN A 183 -2.61 5.16 9.42
CA ASN A 183 -3.87 5.54 8.75
C ASN A 183 -5.03 5.68 9.76
N GLU A 184 -4.93 4.99 10.90
CA GLU A 184 -5.88 4.97 12.01
C GLU A 184 -5.72 6.19 12.94
N ASP A 185 -4.64 6.96 12.80
CA ASP A 185 -4.43 8.20 13.56
C ASP A 185 -5.21 9.36 12.95
N LEU A 186 -6.25 9.81 13.66
CA LEU A 186 -6.99 11.03 13.32
C LEU A 186 -6.28 12.25 13.90
N VAL A 187 -5.89 13.19 13.04
CA VAL A 187 -5.39 14.52 13.41
C VAL A 187 -6.53 15.53 13.31
N VAL A 188 -6.80 16.24 14.41
CA VAL A 188 -7.82 17.29 14.46
C VAL A 188 -7.18 18.67 14.48
N VAL A 189 -7.64 19.56 13.61
CA VAL A 189 -7.20 20.95 13.52
C VAL A 189 -8.18 21.84 14.27
N GLU A 190 -7.76 22.37 15.41
CA GLU A 190 -8.59 23.21 16.29
C GLU A 190 -8.61 24.69 15.88
N SER A 191 -7.77 25.11 14.92
CA SER A 191 -7.64 26.51 14.52
C SER A 191 -8.86 27.04 13.76
N ASP A 192 -9.33 28.25 14.12
CA ASP A 192 -10.51 28.89 13.53
C ASP A 192 -10.40 29.20 12.03
N GLY A 193 -9.19 29.42 11.51
CA GLY A 193 -8.93 29.74 10.11
C GLY A 193 -9.20 28.60 9.11
N MET A 194 -9.23 27.35 9.59
CA MET A 194 -9.38 26.16 8.74
C MET A 194 -10.83 25.88 8.35
N PRO A 195 -11.12 25.61 7.06
CA PRO A 195 -12.41 25.10 6.60
C PRO A 195 -12.82 23.86 7.38
N LYS A 196 -14.10 23.74 7.75
CA LYS A 196 -14.60 22.61 8.56
C LYS A 196 -14.30 21.25 7.91
N THR A 197 -14.39 21.18 6.59
CA THR A 197 -14.11 19.98 5.79
C THR A 197 -12.65 19.54 5.85
N MET A 198 -11.73 20.40 6.28
CA MET A 198 -10.28 20.13 6.35
C MET A 198 -9.76 20.05 7.80
N ARG A 199 -10.65 19.96 8.80
CA ARG A 199 -10.26 19.88 10.21
C ARG A 199 -10.01 18.48 10.72
N GLN A 200 -10.56 17.47 10.05
CA GLN A 200 -10.37 16.06 10.39
C GLN A 200 -9.46 15.46 9.33
N VAL A 201 -8.23 15.11 9.70
CA VAL A 201 -7.17 14.73 8.76
C VAL A 201 -6.61 13.37 9.14
N SER A 202 -6.47 12.46 8.19
CA SER A 202 -5.65 11.24 8.34
C SER A 202 -4.48 11.29 7.37
N VAL A 203 -3.31 10.83 7.82
CA VAL A 203 -2.13 10.70 6.98
C VAL A 203 -2.17 9.33 6.30
N LEU A 204 -2.08 9.32 4.98
CA LEU A 204 -2.09 8.12 4.15
C LEU A 204 -0.65 7.71 3.82
N GLY A 205 -0.36 6.41 3.90
CA GLY A 205 0.88 5.86 3.36
C GLY A 205 1.38 4.56 3.99
N GLN A 206 0.82 4.15 5.13
CA GLN A 206 1.31 2.98 5.88
C GLN A 206 1.21 1.67 5.09
N GLY A 207 0.22 1.53 4.21
CA GLY A 207 0.04 0.35 3.35
C GLY A 207 0.74 0.44 1.99
N GLY A 208 1.49 1.51 1.70
CA GLY A 208 2.22 1.70 0.44
C GLY A 208 1.37 1.88 -0.83
N GLN A 209 0.04 1.79 -0.73
CA GLN A 209 -0.87 1.90 -1.87
C GLN A 209 -1.11 3.35 -2.30
N GLN A 210 -1.33 4.24 -1.33
CA GLN A 210 -1.64 5.64 -1.57
C GLN A 210 -0.93 6.48 -0.50
N PHE A 211 -0.23 7.53 -0.92
CA PHE A 211 0.42 8.46 0.01
C PHE A 211 -0.31 9.80 0.01
N GLY A 212 -0.33 10.48 1.15
CA GLY A 212 -0.86 11.84 1.25
C GLY A 212 -1.64 12.14 2.53
N ILE A 213 -2.67 12.97 2.41
CA ILE A 213 -3.61 13.27 3.49
C ILE A 213 -5.04 13.16 3.00
N ALA A 214 -5.91 12.56 3.82
CA ALA A 214 -7.34 12.49 3.59
C ALA A 214 -8.09 13.39 4.57
N PHE A 215 -9.17 14.00 4.10
CA PHE A 215 -10.04 14.90 4.84
C PHE A 215 -11.40 14.27 5.08
N PHE A 216 -11.93 14.42 6.28
CA PHE A 216 -13.21 13.85 6.69
C PHE A 216 -14.18 14.94 7.16
N ASP A 217 -15.47 14.73 6.87
CA ASP A 217 -16.51 15.68 7.29
C ASP A 217 -16.72 15.69 8.82
N SER A 218 -16.45 14.56 9.48
CA SER A 218 -16.57 14.36 10.92
C SER A 218 -15.73 13.18 11.41
N ARG A 219 -15.56 13.07 12.73
CA ARG A 219 -14.99 11.89 13.40
C ARG A 219 -15.76 10.62 13.03
N ASP A 220 -17.09 10.63 13.13
CA ASP A 220 -17.90 9.47 12.76
C ASP A 220 -17.70 9.04 11.29
N ALA A 221 -17.40 9.98 10.39
CA ALA A 221 -17.11 9.66 9.00
C ALA A 221 -15.76 8.95 8.84
N PHE A 222 -14.77 9.33 9.66
CA PHE A 222 -13.49 8.66 9.74
C PHE A 222 -13.61 7.25 10.34
N GLU A 223 -14.28 7.11 11.49
CA GLU A 223 -14.46 5.81 12.17
C GLU A 223 -15.22 4.80 11.27
N ARG A 224 -16.23 5.24 10.51
CA ARG A 224 -16.90 4.37 9.53
C ARG A 224 -15.97 3.86 8.43
N VAL A 225 -14.95 4.63 8.05
CA VAL A 225 -13.97 4.18 7.05
C VAL A 225 -13.04 3.14 7.64
N LEU A 226 -12.63 3.30 8.90
CA LEU A 226 -11.89 2.26 9.63
C LEU A 226 -12.70 0.96 9.73
N ASP A 227 -13.96 1.04 10.20
CA ASP A 227 -14.84 -0.13 10.28
C ASP A 227 -15.02 -0.85 8.93
N MET A 228 -15.08 -0.07 7.84
CA MET A 228 -15.19 -0.62 6.49
C MET A 228 -13.88 -1.27 6.02
N ALA A 229 -12.73 -0.66 6.32
CA ALA A 229 -11.42 -1.21 6.00
C ALA A 229 -11.19 -2.53 6.75
N ASP A 230 -11.55 -2.59 8.03
CA ASP A 230 -11.53 -3.81 8.86
C ASP A 230 -12.44 -4.90 8.29
N ALA A 231 -13.59 -4.50 7.71
CA ALA A 231 -14.50 -5.40 7.00
C ALA A 231 -14.07 -5.72 5.56
N GLY A 232 -12.86 -5.32 5.13
CA GLY A 232 -12.33 -5.61 3.79
C GLY A 232 -13.00 -4.84 2.65
N ARG A 233 -13.65 -3.70 2.94
CA ARG A 233 -14.41 -2.90 1.97
C ARG A 233 -13.67 -1.61 1.63
N SER A 234 -13.54 -1.32 0.33
CA SER A 234 -12.91 -0.07 -0.14
C SER A 234 -13.89 1.12 -0.11
N ALA A 235 -13.44 2.25 0.44
CA ALA A 235 -14.16 3.51 0.38
C ALA A 235 -13.85 4.25 -0.94
N THR A 236 -14.89 4.55 -1.71
CA THR A 236 -14.78 5.19 -3.05
C THR A 236 -14.69 6.72 -3.03
N ARG A 237 -14.44 7.36 -1.87
CA ARG A 237 -14.30 8.83 -1.76
C ARG A 237 -12.86 9.18 -1.42
N ALA A 238 -12.22 9.98 -2.27
CA ALA A 238 -10.91 10.57 -2.00
C ALA A 238 -11.06 12.10 -1.94
N HIS A 239 -11.21 12.62 -0.72
CA HIS A 239 -11.12 14.06 -0.44
C HIS A 239 -9.79 14.31 0.26
N GLY A 240 -8.86 15.02 -0.38
CA GLY A 240 -7.50 15.12 0.17
C GLY A 240 -6.45 15.65 -0.79
N VAL A 241 -5.20 15.48 -0.37
CA VAL A 241 -4.01 15.60 -1.22
C VAL A 241 -3.39 14.23 -1.34
N THR A 242 -3.33 13.69 -2.55
CA THR A 242 -2.71 12.40 -2.81
C THR A 242 -1.47 12.54 -3.67
N PHE A 243 -0.58 11.55 -3.64
CA PHE A 243 0.63 11.53 -4.45
C PHE A 243 0.61 10.35 -5.44
N GLY A 244 1.06 10.60 -6.66
CA GLY A 244 1.17 9.59 -7.71
C GLY A 244 2.22 9.96 -8.76
N PRO A 245 2.43 9.09 -9.76
CA PRO A 245 3.23 9.43 -10.94
C PRO A 245 2.54 10.50 -11.81
N ILE A 246 3.34 11.15 -12.68
CA ILE A 246 2.86 12.27 -13.49
C ILE A 246 1.73 11.87 -14.47
N ASP A 247 1.68 10.60 -14.87
CA ASP A 247 0.69 10.06 -15.79
C ASP A 247 -0.68 9.76 -15.18
N GLU A 248 -0.75 9.72 -13.85
CA GLU A 248 -2.01 9.70 -13.10
C GLU A 248 -2.58 11.11 -12.87
N LEU A 249 -1.82 12.18 -13.15
CA LEU A 249 -2.35 13.54 -13.07
C LEU A 249 -3.28 13.85 -14.24
N PRO A 250 -4.29 14.72 -14.02
CA PRO A 250 -4.97 15.41 -15.11
C PRO A 250 -3.95 16.09 -16.04
N PHE A 251 -4.18 16.06 -17.35
CA PHE A 251 -3.23 16.64 -18.30
C PHE A 251 -2.94 18.12 -18.04
N ALA A 252 -3.96 18.89 -17.63
CA ALA A 252 -3.81 20.29 -17.25
C ALA A 252 -2.91 20.50 -16.01
N ASP A 253 -2.93 19.56 -15.06
CA ASP A 253 -2.04 19.59 -13.89
C ASP A 253 -0.62 19.21 -14.32
N ALA A 254 -0.44 18.13 -15.08
CA ALA A 254 0.85 17.73 -15.62
C ALA A 254 1.51 18.88 -16.43
N ASP A 255 0.73 19.56 -17.27
CA ASP A 255 1.18 20.73 -18.01
C ASP A 255 1.58 21.88 -17.09
N ALA A 256 0.82 22.16 -16.03
CA ALA A 256 1.19 23.18 -15.05
C ALA A 256 2.52 22.86 -14.34
N TRP A 257 2.76 21.59 -13.98
CA TRP A 257 4.02 21.16 -13.37
C TRP A 257 5.22 21.36 -14.30
N LEU A 258 5.07 20.98 -15.57
CA LEU A 258 6.13 21.09 -16.57
C LEU A 258 6.37 22.54 -17.01
N ASP A 259 5.31 23.30 -17.30
CA ASP A 259 5.40 24.68 -17.82
C ASP A 259 5.95 25.66 -16.79
N HIS A 260 5.64 25.44 -15.51
CA HIS A 260 6.08 26.30 -14.42
C HIS A 260 7.24 25.73 -13.62
N ALA A 261 7.82 24.59 -14.04
CA ALA A 261 8.91 23.90 -13.35
C ALA A 261 8.65 23.78 -11.83
N LEU A 262 7.47 23.24 -11.49
CA LEU A 262 7.05 23.12 -10.10
C LEU A 262 7.85 22.02 -9.39
N PRO A 263 8.19 22.20 -8.10
CA PRO A 263 8.96 21.23 -7.35
C PRO A 263 8.17 19.92 -7.14
N VAL A 264 8.89 18.79 -7.19
CA VAL A 264 8.37 17.45 -6.94
C VAL A 264 9.42 16.65 -6.17
N ALA A 265 9.01 15.82 -5.22
CA ALA A 265 9.93 15.07 -4.37
C ALA A 265 10.53 13.81 -5.05
N GLY A 266 9.95 13.39 -6.17
CA GLY A 266 10.38 12.23 -6.94
C GLY A 266 9.35 11.83 -8.00
N PRO A 267 9.64 10.82 -8.84
CA PRO A 267 8.82 10.46 -10.01
C PRO A 267 7.39 10.03 -9.70
N ARG A 268 7.12 9.56 -8.46
CA ARG A 268 5.78 9.14 -7.98
C ARG A 268 5.22 10.06 -6.89
N ALA A 269 5.76 11.28 -6.80
CA ALA A 269 5.44 12.23 -5.74
C ALA A 269 4.76 13.50 -6.27
N TYR A 270 4.02 13.39 -7.37
CA TYR A 270 3.22 14.49 -7.89
C TYR A 270 1.94 14.66 -7.06
N PRO A 271 1.70 15.82 -6.43
CA PRO A 271 0.55 16.01 -5.58
C PRO A 271 -0.71 16.38 -6.36
N LEU A 272 -1.81 15.69 -6.07
CA LEU A 272 -3.14 15.97 -6.57
C LEU A 272 -4.05 16.36 -5.41
N ALA A 273 -4.47 17.63 -5.36
CA ALA A 273 -5.44 18.11 -4.37
C ALA A 273 -6.86 18.12 -4.96
N ALA A 274 -7.74 17.25 -4.49
CA ALA A 274 -9.09 17.09 -5.04
C ALA A 274 -10.11 16.57 -4.01
N ASP A 275 -11.39 16.78 -4.31
CA ASP A 275 -12.52 16.06 -3.71
C ASP A 275 -13.21 15.25 -4.81
N LEU A 276 -13.08 13.93 -4.74
CA LEU A 276 -13.67 12.97 -5.66
C LEU A 276 -14.99 12.46 -5.08
N GLY A 277 -16.10 12.93 -5.66
CA GLY A 277 -17.45 12.52 -5.32
C GLY A 277 -17.77 11.09 -5.78
N ARG A 278 -18.74 10.45 -5.13
CA ARG A 278 -19.17 9.06 -5.45
C ARG A 278 -19.78 8.91 -6.84
N ASP A 279 -20.31 9.99 -7.40
CA ASP A 279 -20.84 10.09 -8.75
C ASP A 279 -19.75 10.32 -9.81
N GLY A 280 -18.49 10.34 -9.40
CA GLY A 280 -17.35 10.69 -10.25
C GLY A 280 -17.21 12.19 -10.49
N SER A 281 -17.95 13.03 -9.77
CA SER A 281 -17.72 14.47 -9.77
C SER A 281 -16.37 14.79 -9.13
N VAL A 282 -15.72 15.83 -9.65
CA VAL A 282 -14.40 16.25 -9.19
C VAL A 282 -14.48 17.72 -8.84
N ARG A 283 -14.13 18.06 -7.60
CA ARG A 283 -13.98 19.45 -7.16
C ARG A 283 -12.52 19.71 -6.83
N ARG A 284 -12.01 20.83 -7.35
CA ARG A 284 -10.66 21.33 -7.06
C ARG A 284 -10.73 22.33 -5.91
N PRO A 285 -9.69 22.40 -5.06
CA PRO A 285 -9.62 23.42 -4.02
C PRO A 285 -9.50 24.81 -4.64
N ASP A 286 -10.20 25.78 -4.05
CA ASP A 286 -9.99 27.19 -4.39
C ASP A 286 -8.67 27.73 -3.80
N ALA A 287 -8.39 29.01 -4.06
CA ALA A 287 -7.19 29.68 -3.54
C ALA A 287 -6.99 29.53 -2.02
N ARG A 288 -8.08 29.65 -1.24
CA ARG A 288 -8.03 29.60 0.22
C ARG A 288 -7.83 28.17 0.71
N GLU A 289 -8.55 27.22 0.13
CA GLU A 289 -8.40 25.79 0.47
C GLU A 289 -7.00 25.29 0.13
N LEU A 290 -6.41 25.75 -0.98
CA LEU A 290 -5.05 25.37 -1.37
C LEU A 290 -4.01 25.94 -0.38
N THR A 291 -4.18 27.17 0.11
CA THR A 291 -3.35 27.73 1.21
C THR A 291 -3.50 26.94 2.50
N CYS A 292 -4.72 26.50 2.81
CA CYS A 292 -4.98 25.68 3.99
C CYS A 292 -4.29 24.30 3.88
N ALA A 293 -4.33 23.69 2.69
CA ALA A 293 -3.59 22.46 2.41
C ALA A 293 -2.07 22.67 2.50
N GLU A 294 -1.55 23.78 1.96
CA GLU A 294 -0.15 24.18 2.11
C GLU A 294 0.25 24.27 3.59
N ALA A 295 -0.56 24.97 4.41
CA ALA A 295 -0.30 25.13 5.84
C ALA A 295 -0.22 23.78 6.56
N LEU A 296 -1.17 22.88 6.29
CA LEU A 296 -1.21 21.55 6.90
C LEU A 296 -0.02 20.69 6.50
N LEU A 297 0.31 20.63 5.21
CA LEU A 297 1.44 19.85 4.71
C LEU A 297 2.76 20.32 5.34
N ARG A 298 2.97 21.65 5.44
CA ARG A 298 4.15 22.21 6.13
C ARG A 298 4.17 21.86 7.62
N ALA A 299 3.07 22.07 8.32
CA ALA A 299 3.00 21.80 9.75
C ALA A 299 3.25 20.32 10.07
N LEU A 300 2.67 19.41 9.28
CA LEU A 300 2.90 17.96 9.43
C LEU A 300 4.35 17.58 9.09
N ALA A 301 4.94 18.15 8.03
CA ALA A 301 6.34 17.91 7.69
C ALA A 301 7.32 18.36 8.79
N GLU A 302 6.99 19.41 9.54
CA GLU A 302 7.79 19.92 10.66
C GLU A 302 7.46 19.25 12.00
N THR A 303 6.44 18.37 12.05
CA THR A 303 6.01 17.72 13.30
C THR A 303 7.00 16.65 13.74
N THR A 304 7.36 16.72 15.02
CA THR A 304 8.32 15.81 15.67
C THR A 304 7.60 14.68 16.40
N GLU A 305 8.33 13.59 16.63
CA GLU A 305 7.90 12.45 17.44
C GLU A 305 7.41 12.85 18.85
N ASP A 306 8.10 13.77 19.52
CA ASP A 306 7.73 14.22 20.86
C ASP A 306 6.44 15.06 20.86
N GLU A 307 6.19 15.82 19.80
CA GLU A 307 4.93 16.56 19.62
C GLU A 307 3.74 15.62 19.37
N LEU A 308 3.95 14.55 18.58
CA LEU A 308 2.95 13.52 18.37
C LEU A 308 2.65 12.78 19.68
N ASP A 309 3.69 12.43 20.46
CA ASP A 309 3.52 11.79 21.76
C ASP A 309 2.82 12.68 22.79
N ALA A 310 2.99 14.01 22.69
CA ALA A 310 2.25 14.94 23.53
C ALA A 310 0.74 14.99 23.20
N GLY A 311 0.33 14.52 22.02
CA GLY A 311 -1.06 14.47 21.56
C GLY A 311 -1.70 15.82 21.26
N ARG A 312 -1.07 16.95 21.64
CA ARG A 312 -1.49 18.31 21.29
C ARG A 312 -0.28 19.21 21.10
N TRP A 313 -0.16 19.83 19.93
CA TRP A 313 0.95 20.71 19.60
C TRP A 313 0.54 21.88 18.72
N ARG A 314 1.44 22.85 18.54
CA ARG A 314 1.21 24.06 17.74
C ARG A 314 2.32 24.22 16.71
N LYS A 315 1.93 24.60 15.49
CA LYS A 315 2.85 24.94 14.39
C LYS A 315 2.47 26.26 13.76
N ARG A 316 3.46 27.03 13.34
CA ARG A 316 3.27 28.25 12.54
C ARG A 316 3.79 27.98 11.13
N ALA A 317 2.89 27.75 10.20
CA ALA A 317 3.24 27.49 8.80
C ALA A 317 3.28 28.81 8.01
N ASN A 318 4.40 29.11 7.36
CA ASN A 318 4.51 30.24 6.43
C ASN A 318 3.95 29.82 5.06
N THR A 319 2.80 30.37 4.68
CA THR A 319 2.11 30.04 3.40
C THR A 319 2.21 31.17 2.39
N PHE A 320 1.70 30.94 1.17
CA PHE A 320 1.59 31.98 0.15
C PHE A 320 0.84 33.25 0.61
N ASP A 321 -0.27 33.12 1.33
CA ASP A 321 -1.06 34.27 1.82
C ASP A 321 -0.57 34.81 3.17
N GLY A 322 0.53 34.28 3.71
CA GLY A 322 1.11 34.67 4.99
C GLY A 322 1.13 33.55 6.03
N PRO A 323 1.55 33.84 7.27
CA PRO A 323 1.67 32.83 8.31
C PRO A 323 0.30 32.36 8.84
N VAL A 324 0.15 31.04 9.01
CA VAL A 324 -1.03 30.39 9.59
C VAL A 324 -0.62 29.63 10.85
N ASP A 325 -1.27 29.95 11.98
CA ASP A 325 -1.06 29.24 13.24
C ASP A 325 -2.05 28.05 13.36
N LEU A 326 -1.49 26.85 13.45
CA LEU A 326 -2.22 25.58 13.53
C LEU A 326 -2.06 24.98 14.93
N THR A 327 -3.18 24.66 15.57
CA THR A 327 -3.22 23.78 16.74
C THR A 327 -3.74 22.43 16.30
N LEU A 328 -2.92 21.39 16.49
CA LEU A 328 -3.19 20.02 16.05
C LEU A 328 -3.33 19.12 17.28
N THR A 329 -4.27 18.18 17.22
CA THR A 329 -4.50 17.19 18.28
C THR A 329 -4.69 15.79 17.74
N LEU A 330 -4.32 14.79 18.55
CA LEU A 330 -4.63 13.38 18.36
C LEU A 330 -5.69 12.98 19.40
N PRO A 331 -6.99 13.14 19.12
CA PRO A 331 -8.06 12.90 20.08
C PRO A 331 -8.02 11.49 20.67
N PHE A 332 -7.81 10.45 19.85
CA PHE A 332 -7.78 9.06 20.35
C PHE A 332 -6.64 8.82 21.33
N LEU A 333 -5.46 9.40 21.08
CA LEU A 333 -4.35 9.34 22.01
C LEU A 333 -4.70 10.03 23.34
N LEU A 334 -5.22 11.26 23.27
CA LEU A 334 -5.58 12.04 24.47
C LEU A 334 -6.69 11.36 25.29
N GLU A 335 -7.69 10.78 24.63
CA GLU A 335 -8.80 10.05 25.25
C GLU A 335 -8.31 8.76 25.92
N ALA A 336 -7.49 7.98 25.22
CA ALA A 336 -6.92 6.76 25.76
C ALA A 336 -6.03 7.04 26.99
N GLU A 337 -5.23 8.12 26.94
CA GLU A 337 -4.43 8.55 28.11
C GLU A 337 -5.27 9.11 29.26
N ALA A 338 -6.48 9.61 28.99
CA ALA A 338 -7.43 10.01 30.02
C ALA A 338 -8.23 8.82 30.61
N GLY A 339 -7.95 7.59 30.19
CA GLY A 339 -8.70 6.39 30.60
C GLY A 339 -10.10 6.29 30.00
N GLN A 340 -10.36 7.03 28.91
CA GLN A 340 -11.62 7.02 28.18
C GLN A 340 -11.46 6.10 26.95
N THR A 341 -11.29 4.80 27.16
CA THR A 341 -11.17 3.84 26.07
C THR A 341 -12.55 3.43 25.52
N SER A 342 -12.65 3.36 24.19
CA SER A 342 -13.76 2.72 23.48
C SER A 342 -13.73 1.20 23.74
N ALA A 343 -14.89 0.63 24.05
CA ALA A 343 -15.07 -0.70 24.62
C ALA A 343 -14.96 -1.88 23.63
N VAL A 344 -14.12 -1.77 22.59
CA VAL A 344 -13.86 -2.92 21.69
C VAL A 344 -12.59 -3.60 22.18
N ALA A 345 -12.75 -4.56 23.10
CA ALA A 345 -11.68 -5.46 23.47
C ALA A 345 -11.27 -6.27 22.23
N ASP A 346 -10.07 -5.99 21.71
CA ASP A 346 -9.53 -6.74 20.59
C ASP A 346 -9.26 -8.19 21.01
N SER A 347 -9.74 -9.14 20.20
CA SER A 347 -9.50 -10.57 20.40
C SER A 347 -7.99 -10.89 20.41
N ALA A 348 -7.20 -10.10 19.67
CA ALA A 348 -5.74 -10.22 19.62
C ALA A 348 -5.03 -9.85 20.94
N ALA A 349 -5.64 -9.04 21.81
CA ALA A 349 -5.05 -8.62 23.08
C ALA A 349 -5.18 -9.68 24.19
N MET A 350 -6.11 -10.65 24.06
CA MET A 350 -6.39 -11.63 25.12
C MET A 350 -5.20 -12.53 25.50
N PRO A 351 -4.37 -13.06 24.56
CA PRO A 351 -3.19 -13.86 24.92
C PRO A 351 -2.12 -13.06 25.66
N VAL A 352 -1.96 -11.78 25.32
CA VAL A 352 -0.98 -10.88 25.93
C VAL A 352 -1.38 -10.54 27.37
N ALA A 353 -2.65 -10.20 27.58
CA ALA A 353 -3.21 -9.95 28.91
C ALA A 353 -3.10 -11.19 29.82
N ALA A 354 -3.35 -12.39 29.29
CA ALA A 354 -3.19 -13.65 30.02
C ALA A 354 -1.73 -13.93 30.41
N GLU A 355 -0.78 -13.68 29.50
CA GLU A 355 0.65 -13.79 29.79
C GLU A 355 1.09 -12.76 30.84
N ARG A 356 0.68 -11.49 30.70
CA ARG A 356 0.94 -10.42 31.68
C ARG A 356 0.47 -10.83 33.07
N GLY A 357 -0.76 -11.35 33.17
CA GLY A 357 -1.30 -11.88 34.42
C GLY A 357 -0.46 -13.02 35.00
N SER A 358 0.00 -13.95 34.15
CA SER A 358 0.87 -15.06 34.55
C SER A 358 2.22 -14.58 35.08
N VAL A 359 2.81 -13.54 34.45
CA VAL A 359 4.06 -12.92 34.90
C VAL A 359 3.87 -12.26 36.27
N ARG A 360 2.78 -11.53 36.47
CA ARG A 360 2.47 -10.89 37.76
C ARG A 360 2.30 -11.93 38.88
N ILE A 361 1.57 -13.02 38.61
CA ILE A 361 1.44 -14.14 39.56
C ILE A 361 2.80 -14.75 39.87
N ALA A 362 3.63 -15.03 38.85
CA ALA A 362 4.97 -15.59 39.03
C ALA A 362 5.86 -14.71 39.91
N ARG A 363 5.82 -13.38 39.73
CA ARG A 363 6.55 -12.42 40.60
C ARG A 363 6.00 -12.38 42.02
N MET A 364 4.68 -12.50 42.21
CA MET A 364 4.06 -12.49 43.53
C MET A 364 4.49 -13.67 44.39
N ILE A 365 4.64 -14.85 43.77
CA ILE A 365 5.03 -16.09 44.46
C ILE A 365 6.55 -16.24 44.60
N GLU A 366 7.32 -15.43 43.87
CA GLU A 366 8.78 -15.45 43.91
C GLU A 366 9.30 -15.24 45.34
N GLY A 367 10.10 -16.19 45.85
CA GLY A 367 10.64 -16.14 47.21
C GLY A 367 9.61 -16.42 48.33
N ARG A 368 8.39 -16.84 48.00
CA ARG A 368 7.35 -17.24 48.97
C ARG A 368 7.15 -18.77 48.96
N SER A 369 6.85 -19.31 50.13
CA SER A 369 6.54 -20.74 50.32
C SER A 369 5.06 -20.89 50.67
N PHE A 370 4.36 -21.84 50.04
CA PHE A 370 2.97 -22.16 50.32
C PHE A 370 2.87 -23.60 50.83
N GLU A 371 2.02 -23.85 51.83
CA GLU A 371 1.87 -25.17 52.45
C GLU A 371 1.11 -26.16 51.55
N SER A 372 0.26 -25.66 50.63
CA SER A 372 -0.47 -26.46 49.65
C SER A 372 -0.80 -25.66 48.37
N LEU A 373 -1.22 -26.37 47.31
CA LEU A 373 -1.75 -25.74 46.09
C LEU A 373 -3.05 -24.96 46.36
N ASP A 374 -3.85 -25.39 47.35
CA ASP A 374 -5.07 -24.70 47.74
C ASP A 374 -4.74 -23.35 48.39
N ASP A 375 -3.67 -23.28 49.20
CA ASP A 375 -3.20 -22.03 49.80
C ASP A 375 -2.69 -21.04 48.74
N LEU A 376 -1.98 -21.56 47.72
CA LEU A 376 -1.54 -20.77 46.58
C LEU A 376 -2.74 -20.23 45.78
N ASN A 377 -3.71 -21.09 45.43
CA ASN A 377 -4.90 -20.69 44.70
C ASN A 377 -5.71 -19.65 45.47
N ALA A 378 -5.89 -19.84 46.79
CA ALA A 378 -6.58 -18.89 47.63
C ALA A 378 -5.85 -17.54 47.74
N GLU A 379 -4.51 -17.52 47.70
CA GLU A 379 -3.74 -16.28 47.65
C GLU A 379 -3.90 -15.57 46.30
N VAL A 380 -3.84 -16.31 45.18
CA VAL A 380 -4.06 -15.76 43.83
C VAL A 380 -5.48 -15.19 43.71
N GLU A 381 -6.50 -15.89 44.20
CA GLU A 381 -7.88 -15.38 44.24
C GLU A 381 -8.00 -14.11 45.08
N ARG A 382 -7.39 -14.08 46.27
CA ARG A 382 -7.38 -12.89 47.14
C ARG A 382 -6.63 -11.71 46.50
N ALA A 383 -5.54 -11.98 45.78
CA ALA A 383 -4.83 -10.96 45.02
C ALA A 383 -5.68 -10.44 43.86
N GLY A 384 -6.37 -11.31 43.12
CA GLY A 384 -7.34 -10.93 42.10
C GLY A 384 -8.46 -10.02 42.64
N GLN A 385 -9.02 -10.35 43.81
CA GLN A 385 -10.03 -9.52 44.48
C GLN A 385 -9.51 -8.16 44.97
N ARG A 386 -8.20 -8.01 45.15
CA ARG A 386 -7.53 -6.73 45.50
C ARG A 386 -7.15 -5.91 44.28
N GLY A 387 -7.46 -6.39 43.07
CA GLY A 387 -7.11 -5.72 41.83
C GLY A 387 -5.70 -6.01 41.35
N LEU A 388 -5.17 -7.24 41.52
CA LEU A 388 -3.86 -7.66 40.94
C LEU A 388 -3.74 -7.38 39.42
N PHE A 389 -4.85 -7.20 38.73
CA PHE A 389 -4.91 -6.86 37.31
C PHE A 389 -5.22 -5.37 37.06
N ASP A 390 -5.60 -4.63 38.10
CA ASP A 390 -6.05 -3.23 38.06
C ASP A 390 -5.09 -2.26 38.79
N THR A 391 -4.14 -2.77 39.59
CA THR A 391 -3.17 -1.96 40.33
C THR A 391 -1.82 -1.82 39.61
N PRO A 392 -1.02 -0.78 39.92
CA PRO A 392 0.35 -0.68 39.42
C PRO A 392 1.19 -1.87 39.91
N ALA A 393 1.94 -2.51 39.01
CA ALA A 393 2.70 -3.74 39.29
C ALA A 393 3.69 -3.64 40.48
N GLU A 394 4.13 -2.42 40.81
CA GLU A 394 5.03 -2.14 41.94
C GLU A 394 4.32 -2.28 43.31
N ALA A 395 3.02 -2.04 43.37
CA ALA A 395 2.23 -2.20 44.60
C ALA A 395 1.96 -3.69 44.93
N GLU A 396 2.11 -4.59 43.95
CA GLU A 396 1.68 -5.99 44.01
C GLU A 396 2.78 -6.94 44.47
N THR A 397 4.03 -6.70 44.07
CA THR A 397 5.14 -7.64 44.27
C THR A 397 5.80 -7.53 45.65
N GLY A 398 5.60 -6.41 46.35
CA GLY A 398 6.28 -6.13 47.63
C GLY A 398 7.79 -5.90 47.51
N ARG A 399 8.31 -5.79 46.28
CA ARG A 399 9.70 -5.40 45.95
C ARG A 399 9.69 -4.36 44.82
N GLU A 400 10.79 -3.63 44.69
CA GLU A 400 10.97 -2.75 43.53
C GLU A 400 11.18 -3.59 42.26
N LEU A 401 10.51 -3.20 41.17
CA LEU A 401 10.69 -3.82 39.87
C LEU A 401 12.01 -3.37 39.25
N THR A 402 12.72 -4.29 38.61
CA THR A 402 13.91 -3.96 37.81
C THR A 402 13.54 -3.03 36.64
N ALA A 403 14.53 -2.37 36.05
CA ALA A 403 14.32 -1.54 34.86
C ALA A 403 13.67 -2.35 33.71
N LEU A 404 14.11 -3.59 33.49
CA LEU A 404 13.54 -4.47 32.47
C LEU A 404 12.10 -4.88 32.78
N GLU A 405 11.78 -5.18 34.04
CA GLU A 405 10.40 -5.52 34.44
C GLU A 405 9.43 -4.35 34.26
N ARG A 406 9.86 -3.13 34.61
CA ARG A 406 9.06 -1.91 34.36
C ARG A 406 8.88 -1.62 32.87
N ALA A 407 9.94 -1.78 32.09
CA ALA A 407 9.87 -1.66 30.63
C ALA A 407 8.91 -2.70 30.04
N GLN A 408 8.92 -3.93 30.55
CA GLN A 408 8.03 -5.00 30.09
C GLN A 408 6.56 -4.73 30.41
N GLU A 409 6.21 -4.14 31.57
CA GLU A 409 4.83 -3.71 31.84
C GLU A 409 4.34 -2.68 30.82
N LEU A 410 5.20 -1.69 30.48
CA LEU A 410 4.88 -0.71 29.43
C LEU A 410 4.83 -1.35 28.03
N ALA A 411 5.63 -2.38 27.77
CA ALA A 411 5.56 -3.13 26.52
C ALA A 411 4.25 -3.90 26.40
N TYR A 412 3.74 -4.48 27.49
CA TYR A 412 2.38 -5.05 27.49
C TYR A 412 1.31 -4.00 27.24
N ASP A 413 1.39 -2.84 27.88
CA ASP A 413 0.49 -1.71 27.59
C ASP A 413 0.58 -1.29 26.11
N ALA A 414 1.77 -1.34 25.50
CA ALA A 414 1.97 -1.04 24.09
C ALA A 414 1.32 -2.09 23.17
N MET A 415 1.46 -3.37 23.50
CA MET A 415 0.87 -4.48 22.74
C MET A 415 -0.66 -4.50 22.80
N GLU A 416 -1.25 -3.99 23.88
CA GLU A 416 -2.70 -3.85 24.08
C GLU A 416 -3.26 -2.53 23.50
N ALA A 417 -2.38 -1.55 23.26
CA ALA A 417 -2.76 -0.26 22.68
C ALA A 417 -2.82 -0.31 21.15
N GLN A 418 -3.50 0.69 20.58
CA GLN A 418 -3.61 0.90 19.13
C GLN A 418 -2.94 2.20 18.69
N SER A 419 -2.62 2.27 17.40
CA SER A 419 -2.17 3.47 16.68
C SER A 419 -1.03 4.20 17.42
N ARG A 420 -1.08 5.54 17.55
CA ARG A 420 0.02 6.30 18.16
C ARG A 420 0.35 5.91 19.61
N LEU A 421 -0.63 5.47 20.41
CA LEU A 421 -0.40 5.12 21.82
C LEU A 421 0.54 3.92 21.95
N GLN A 422 0.38 2.93 21.06
CA GLN A 422 1.27 1.75 20.99
C GLN A 422 2.74 2.17 20.80
N ILE A 423 3.01 3.03 19.82
CA ILE A 423 4.37 3.53 19.53
C ILE A 423 4.92 4.31 20.73
N LYS A 424 4.11 5.19 21.33
CA LYS A 424 4.49 5.99 22.50
C LYS A 424 4.90 5.09 23.68
N ARG A 425 4.08 4.09 24.02
CA ARG A 425 4.35 3.17 25.14
C ARG A 425 5.59 2.31 24.90
N ALA A 426 5.80 1.83 23.67
CA ALA A 426 7.02 1.11 23.30
C ALA A 426 8.28 1.98 23.44
N ARG A 427 8.25 3.24 22.98
CA ARG A 427 9.37 4.18 23.16
C ARG A 427 9.64 4.49 24.64
N GLN A 428 8.59 4.63 25.44
CA GLN A 428 8.73 4.80 26.90
C GLN A 428 9.37 3.57 27.56
N ALA A 429 9.00 2.36 27.16
CA ALA A 429 9.63 1.13 27.63
C ALA A 429 11.13 1.09 27.30
N LEU A 430 11.51 1.43 26.06
CA LEU A 430 12.91 1.45 25.63
C LEU A 430 13.75 2.54 26.31
N ALA A 431 13.13 3.67 26.68
CA ALA A 431 13.79 4.70 27.47
C ALA A 431 14.12 4.23 28.89
N ILE A 432 13.35 3.27 29.44
CA ILE A 432 13.63 2.64 30.74
C ILE A 432 14.66 1.52 30.59
N SER A 433 14.49 0.64 29.60
CA SER A 433 15.42 -0.46 29.33
C SER A 433 15.52 -0.75 27.83
N PRO A 434 16.69 -0.58 27.19
CA PRO A 434 16.90 -0.93 25.78
C PRO A 434 16.89 -2.46 25.53
N ASP A 435 16.87 -3.26 26.60
CA ASP A 435 16.83 -4.73 26.55
C ASP A 435 15.40 -5.29 26.55
N CYS A 436 14.37 -4.43 26.49
CA CYS A 436 12.99 -4.86 26.33
C CYS A 436 12.69 -5.30 24.89
N ALA A 437 12.74 -6.61 24.63
CA ALA A 437 12.55 -7.17 23.29
C ALA A 437 11.15 -6.90 22.70
N ASP A 438 10.10 -7.01 23.50
CA ASP A 438 8.72 -6.76 23.01
C ASP A 438 8.52 -5.31 22.59
N ALA A 439 9.14 -4.34 23.29
CA ALA A 439 9.03 -2.93 22.89
C ALA A 439 9.66 -2.68 21.51
N TRP A 440 10.80 -3.32 21.22
CA TRP A 440 11.36 -3.31 19.87
C TRP A 440 10.47 -4.04 18.85
N GLY A 441 9.85 -5.16 19.24
CA GLY A 441 8.89 -5.90 18.41
C GLY A 441 7.69 -5.04 18.01
N VAL A 442 7.09 -4.33 18.97
CA VAL A 442 6.00 -3.38 18.72
C VAL A 442 6.40 -2.30 17.72
N LEU A 443 7.60 -1.72 17.86
CA LEU A 443 8.10 -0.73 16.88
C LEU A 443 8.40 -1.35 15.52
N ALA A 444 8.74 -2.64 15.47
CA ALA A 444 8.95 -3.37 14.23
C ALA A 444 7.63 -3.62 13.50
N ASP A 445 6.58 -4.02 14.22
CA ASP A 445 5.22 -4.19 13.68
C ASP A 445 4.62 -2.88 13.18
N ALA A 446 4.93 -1.77 13.86
CA ALA A 446 4.52 -0.44 13.44
C ALA A 446 5.39 0.17 12.32
N ALA A 447 6.40 -0.55 11.81
CA ALA A 447 7.29 -0.02 10.78
C ALA A 447 6.61 0.02 9.40
N SER A 448 6.79 1.14 8.67
CA SER A 448 6.16 1.33 7.36
C SER A 448 6.85 0.62 6.20
N THR A 449 8.04 0.06 6.42
CA THR A 449 8.72 -0.77 5.41
C THR A 449 9.22 -2.07 6.01
N PRO A 450 9.21 -3.18 5.23
CA PRO A 450 9.77 -4.45 5.68
C PRO A 450 11.25 -4.35 6.10
N GLU A 451 12.05 -3.48 5.47
CA GLU A 451 13.45 -3.27 5.84
C GLU A 451 13.58 -2.63 7.22
N ALA A 452 12.76 -1.61 7.53
CA ALA A 452 12.76 -0.97 8.83
C ALA A 452 12.21 -1.93 9.92
N ALA A 453 11.20 -2.73 9.60
CA ALA A 453 10.71 -3.80 10.47
C ALA A 453 11.83 -4.78 10.79
N ARG A 454 12.58 -5.24 9.78
CA ARG A 454 13.71 -6.17 9.94
C ARG A 454 14.77 -5.60 10.88
N GLU A 455 15.19 -4.36 10.69
CA GLU A 455 16.20 -3.71 11.54
C GLU A 455 15.77 -3.65 13.01
N ARG A 456 14.50 -3.31 13.26
CA ARG A 456 13.94 -3.26 14.61
C ARG A 456 13.79 -4.64 15.22
N TYR A 457 13.40 -5.64 14.42
CA TYR A 457 13.35 -7.03 14.87
C TYR A 457 14.74 -7.60 15.18
N GLU A 458 15.78 -7.23 14.44
CA GLU A 458 17.17 -7.57 14.79
C GLU A 458 17.58 -6.99 16.14
N LEU A 459 17.20 -5.73 16.41
CA LEU A 459 17.39 -5.11 17.72
C LEU A 459 16.59 -5.84 18.82
N ALA A 460 15.34 -6.23 18.54
CA ALA A 460 14.50 -6.99 19.45
C ALA A 460 15.12 -8.35 19.83
N VAL A 461 15.61 -9.09 18.83
CA VAL A 461 16.30 -10.36 19.04
C VAL A 461 17.57 -10.16 19.87
N ALA A 462 18.38 -9.15 19.55
CA ALA A 462 19.60 -8.84 20.30
C ALA A 462 19.31 -8.41 21.75
N ALA A 463 18.26 -7.62 21.96
CA ALA A 463 17.76 -7.25 23.29
C ALA A 463 17.36 -8.47 24.10
N GLY A 464 16.59 -9.38 23.50
CA GLY A 464 16.18 -10.64 24.15
C GLY A 464 17.36 -11.53 24.55
N VAL A 465 18.40 -11.65 23.70
CA VAL A 465 19.61 -12.41 24.06
C VAL A 465 20.30 -11.82 25.29
N ARG A 466 20.43 -10.48 25.35
CA ARG A 466 21.06 -9.80 26.50
C ARG A 466 20.22 -9.94 27.76
N ALA A 467 18.90 -9.81 27.65
CA ALA A 467 17.96 -9.95 28.75
C ALA A 467 17.98 -11.35 29.38
N ILE A 468 18.05 -12.40 28.55
CA ILE A 468 18.11 -13.79 29.04
C ILE A 468 19.49 -14.12 29.62
N GLY A 469 20.56 -13.67 28.96
CA GLY A 469 21.94 -13.97 29.34
C GLY A 469 22.42 -15.34 28.83
N ALA A 470 23.72 -15.44 28.52
CA ALA A 470 24.27 -16.59 27.78
C ALA A 470 24.17 -17.94 28.51
N GLU A 471 24.36 -17.95 29.84
CA GLU A 471 24.28 -19.17 30.65
C GLU A 471 22.86 -19.75 30.65
N ARG A 472 21.89 -18.90 30.99
CA ARG A 472 20.48 -19.27 31.03
C ARG A 472 19.93 -19.62 29.65
N PHE A 473 20.40 -18.93 28.60
CA PHE A 473 20.05 -19.28 27.22
C PHE A 473 20.45 -20.72 26.87
N ALA A 474 21.63 -21.14 27.29
CA ALA A 474 22.11 -22.51 27.07
C ALA A 474 21.33 -23.52 27.92
N GLU A 475 21.10 -23.22 29.20
CA GLU A 475 20.35 -24.06 30.13
C GLU A 475 18.92 -24.33 29.65
N LEU A 476 18.21 -23.30 29.21
CA LEU A 476 16.80 -23.38 28.88
C LEU A 476 16.51 -23.95 27.49
N THR A 477 17.53 -24.26 26.68
CA THR A 477 17.34 -24.75 25.31
C THR A 477 16.38 -25.94 25.27
N GLY A 478 15.29 -25.82 24.51
CA GLY A 478 14.25 -26.85 24.41
C GLY A 478 13.04 -26.58 25.31
N GLU A 479 13.16 -25.68 26.28
CA GLU A 479 12.16 -25.39 27.30
C GLU A 479 11.71 -23.93 27.31
N PHE A 480 12.14 -23.10 26.35
CA PHE A 480 11.93 -21.65 26.35
C PHE A 480 10.47 -21.27 26.64
N TRP A 481 9.50 -21.94 26.02
CA TRP A 481 8.09 -21.61 26.22
C TRP A 481 7.58 -21.70 27.66
N GLY A 482 8.15 -22.59 28.48
CA GLY A 482 7.84 -22.69 29.90
C GLY A 482 8.33 -21.50 30.72
N HIS A 483 9.32 -20.76 30.21
CA HIS A 483 9.93 -19.61 30.87
C HIS A 483 9.44 -18.31 30.27
N LEU A 484 8.54 -17.64 31.01
CA LEU A 484 7.84 -16.43 30.55
C LEU A 484 8.79 -15.32 30.06
N ASP A 485 9.95 -15.18 30.69
CA ASP A 485 10.95 -14.17 30.36
C ASP A 485 11.72 -14.44 29.06
N THR A 486 11.63 -15.65 28.50
CA THR A 486 12.21 -15.97 27.18
C THR A 486 11.23 -15.77 26.02
N ARG A 487 9.93 -15.60 26.32
CA ARG A 487 8.90 -15.42 25.30
C ARG A 487 9.02 -14.14 24.48
N PRO A 488 9.41 -12.98 25.05
CA PRO A 488 9.69 -11.78 24.26
C PRO A 488 10.73 -12.02 23.16
N TYR A 489 11.78 -12.78 23.48
CA TYR A 489 12.81 -13.16 22.50
C TYR A 489 12.26 -14.07 21.40
N MET A 490 11.44 -15.06 21.75
CA MET A 490 10.83 -15.96 20.78
C MET A 490 9.84 -15.25 19.85
N ARG A 491 9.05 -14.29 20.36
CA ARG A 491 8.21 -13.42 19.54
C ARG A 491 9.05 -12.58 18.58
N ALA A 492 10.07 -11.89 19.09
CA ALA A 492 10.98 -11.09 18.28
C ALA A 492 11.65 -11.89 17.15
N ARG A 493 12.11 -13.12 17.45
CA ARG A 493 12.73 -13.99 16.46
C ARG A 493 11.75 -14.51 15.42
N LEU A 494 10.49 -14.76 15.80
CA LEU A 494 9.44 -15.15 14.86
C LEU A 494 9.10 -13.99 13.92
N GLY A 495 8.90 -12.79 14.46
CA GLY A 495 8.67 -11.58 13.67
C GLY A 495 9.80 -11.32 12.68
N LEU A 496 11.07 -11.43 13.11
CA LEU A 496 12.22 -11.33 12.22
C LEU A 496 12.16 -12.35 11.07
N ALA A 497 11.84 -13.61 11.37
CA ALA A 497 11.76 -14.66 10.35
C ALA A 497 10.68 -14.38 9.30
N GLN A 498 9.51 -13.91 9.73
CA GLN A 498 8.41 -13.55 8.84
C GLN A 498 8.74 -12.31 7.99
N THR A 499 9.37 -11.30 8.58
CA THR A 499 9.85 -10.13 7.82
C THR A 499 10.94 -10.50 6.81
N LEU A 500 11.84 -11.42 7.15
CA LEU A 500 12.85 -11.91 6.20
C LEU A 500 12.20 -12.69 5.05
N ARG A 501 11.13 -13.45 5.30
CA ARG A 501 10.33 -14.10 4.24
C ARG A 501 9.69 -13.08 3.30
N SER A 502 9.06 -12.03 3.83
CA SER A 502 8.43 -11.00 2.98
C SER A 502 9.44 -10.22 2.14
N LEU A 503 10.69 -10.11 2.62
CA LEU A 503 11.83 -9.53 1.89
C LEU A 503 12.48 -10.51 0.88
N GLY A 504 12.01 -11.75 0.77
CA GLY A 504 12.63 -12.78 -0.09
C GLY A 504 13.99 -13.28 0.42
N ARG A 505 14.36 -13.00 1.68
CA ARG A 505 15.59 -13.47 2.32
C ARG A 505 15.38 -14.84 2.96
N ASP A 506 15.06 -15.80 2.09
CA ASP A 506 14.48 -17.08 2.48
C ASP A 506 15.37 -17.95 3.36
N ASP A 507 16.65 -18.12 3.01
CA ASP A 507 17.56 -18.97 3.78
C ASP A 507 17.79 -18.46 5.21
N GLU A 508 17.77 -17.14 5.40
CA GLU A 508 17.90 -16.51 6.71
C GLU A 508 16.64 -16.72 7.54
N ALA A 509 15.46 -16.54 6.94
CA ALA A 509 14.19 -16.85 7.60
C ALA A 509 14.11 -18.32 8.05
N LEU A 510 14.48 -19.26 7.17
CA LEU A 510 14.52 -20.69 7.49
C LEU A 510 15.47 -20.99 8.66
N THR A 511 16.57 -20.24 8.79
CA THR A 511 17.49 -20.37 9.92
C THR A 511 16.80 -20.00 11.23
N HIS A 512 16.05 -18.90 11.26
CA HIS A 512 15.30 -18.48 12.44
C HIS A 512 14.17 -19.45 12.80
N TYR A 513 13.43 -19.98 11.81
CA TYR A 513 12.38 -20.96 12.07
C TYR A 513 12.93 -22.26 12.68
N ARG A 514 14.00 -22.83 12.10
CA ARG A 514 14.63 -24.05 12.65
C ARG A 514 15.12 -23.84 14.07
N GLU A 515 15.68 -22.67 14.33
CA GLU A 515 16.20 -22.33 15.63
C GLU A 515 15.07 -22.13 16.66
N LEU A 516 13.93 -21.54 16.30
CA LEU A 516 12.74 -21.51 17.16
C LEU A 516 12.26 -22.92 17.53
N LEU A 517 12.25 -23.85 16.57
CA LEU A 517 11.91 -25.26 16.84
C LEU A 517 12.96 -25.97 17.70
N ARG A 518 14.24 -25.58 17.64
CA ARG A 518 15.28 -26.09 18.55
C ARG A 518 15.05 -25.59 19.98
N LEU A 519 14.66 -24.33 20.14
CA LEU A 519 14.42 -23.70 21.44
C LEU A 519 13.08 -24.12 22.06
N ASN A 520 12.09 -24.44 21.23
CA ASN A 520 10.79 -24.96 21.62
C ASN A 520 10.33 -26.08 20.66
N PRO A 521 10.74 -27.33 20.90
CA PRO A 521 10.35 -28.48 20.08
C PRO A 521 8.85 -28.77 20.06
N ASN A 522 8.12 -28.41 21.13
CA ASN A 522 6.67 -28.54 21.21
C ASN A 522 5.93 -27.52 20.33
N ASP A 523 6.65 -26.52 19.82
CA ASP A 523 6.19 -25.55 18.83
C ASP A 523 4.85 -24.88 19.19
N ASN A 524 4.81 -24.29 20.38
CA ASN A 524 3.64 -23.56 20.87
C ASN A 524 3.27 -22.34 20.02
N GLN A 525 4.23 -21.81 19.23
CA GLN A 525 4.02 -20.69 18.32
C GLN A 525 3.55 -21.12 16.93
N GLY A 526 3.50 -22.42 16.63
CA GLY A 526 3.08 -22.93 15.31
C GLY A 526 4.08 -22.70 14.18
N VAL A 527 5.37 -22.51 14.50
CA VAL A 527 6.46 -22.25 13.56
C VAL A 527 6.63 -23.38 12.54
N ARG A 528 6.30 -24.63 12.89
CA ARG A 528 6.41 -25.77 11.97
C ARG A 528 5.52 -25.62 10.73
N TYR A 529 4.39 -24.93 10.84
CA TYR A 529 3.50 -24.66 9.71
C TYR A 529 4.12 -23.63 8.75
N LEU A 530 4.66 -22.53 9.29
CA LEU A 530 5.39 -21.53 8.49
C LEU A 530 6.63 -22.16 7.80
N LEU A 531 7.37 -23.00 8.54
CA LEU A 531 8.57 -23.64 8.01
C LEU A 531 8.25 -24.65 6.90
N VAL A 532 7.22 -25.49 7.05
CA VAL A 532 6.89 -26.47 6.01
C VAL A 532 6.42 -25.79 4.72
N VAL A 533 5.61 -24.73 4.82
CA VAL A 533 5.17 -23.93 3.67
C VAL A 533 6.38 -23.31 2.98
N ALA A 534 7.24 -22.61 3.73
CA ALA A 534 8.43 -21.98 3.17
C ALA A 534 9.35 -22.98 2.46
N LEU A 535 9.57 -24.17 3.03
CA LEU A 535 10.36 -25.22 2.39
C LEU A 535 9.72 -25.73 1.09
N LEU A 536 8.38 -25.77 1.01
CA LEU A 536 7.65 -26.20 -0.18
C LEU A 536 7.67 -25.14 -1.28
N ASP A 537 7.54 -23.86 -0.95
CA ASP A 537 7.66 -22.77 -1.94
C ASP A 537 9.04 -22.80 -2.61
N LEU A 538 10.08 -23.04 -1.81
CA LEU A 538 11.48 -23.13 -2.24
C LEU A 538 11.86 -24.47 -2.87
N ASN A 539 10.89 -25.38 -3.03
CA ASN A 539 11.09 -26.72 -3.57
C ASN A 539 12.14 -27.56 -2.80
N ARG A 540 12.39 -27.28 -1.52
CA ARG A 540 13.31 -27.99 -0.62
C ARG A 540 12.67 -29.26 -0.06
N ASN A 541 12.22 -30.14 -0.95
CA ASN A 541 11.37 -31.28 -0.63
C ASN A 541 11.97 -32.26 0.39
N ALA A 542 13.28 -32.47 0.38
CA ALA A 542 13.95 -33.36 1.33
C ALA A 542 13.87 -32.84 2.77
N GLU A 543 14.02 -31.53 2.95
CA GLU A 543 13.93 -30.88 4.25
C GLU A 543 12.47 -30.79 4.72
N ALA A 544 11.54 -30.48 3.81
CA ALA A 544 10.12 -30.57 4.10
C ALA A 544 9.74 -32.00 4.55
N GLN A 545 10.24 -33.05 3.88
CA GLN A 545 10.01 -34.44 4.29
C GLN A 545 10.56 -34.72 5.70
N ALA A 546 11.77 -34.26 6.01
CA ALA A 546 12.37 -34.45 7.34
C ALA A 546 11.53 -33.78 8.44
N LEU A 547 11.07 -32.55 8.20
CA LEU A 547 10.18 -31.84 9.13
C LEU A 547 8.83 -32.57 9.30
N LEU A 548 8.24 -33.03 8.19
CA LEU A 548 7.01 -33.84 8.18
C LEU A 548 7.15 -35.13 9.00
N ASP A 549 8.33 -35.71 9.04
CA ASP A 549 8.62 -36.93 9.79
C ASP A 549 8.97 -36.66 11.25
N GLN A 550 9.39 -35.44 11.59
CA GLN A 550 9.60 -34.99 12.98
C GLN A 550 8.28 -34.84 13.75
N TYR A 551 7.19 -34.42 13.08
CA TYR A 551 5.86 -34.30 13.68
C TYR A 551 4.85 -35.23 12.99
N PRO A 552 4.96 -36.56 13.15
CA PRO A 552 4.10 -37.50 12.43
C PRO A 552 2.63 -37.44 12.85
N ASP A 553 2.36 -36.99 14.09
CA ASP A 553 1.04 -36.99 14.72
C ASP A 553 0.30 -35.64 14.60
N ASP A 554 0.78 -34.73 13.74
CA ASP A 554 0.09 -33.45 13.51
C ASP A 554 -1.32 -33.68 12.92
N ILE A 555 -2.31 -33.04 13.56
CA ILE A 555 -3.73 -33.27 13.28
C ILE A 555 -4.30 -32.31 12.23
N GLN A 556 -3.60 -31.23 11.88
CA GLN A 556 -4.13 -30.24 10.94
C GLN A 556 -4.04 -30.73 9.49
N ALA A 557 -5.01 -30.31 8.68
CA ALA A 557 -5.06 -30.71 7.27
C ALA A 557 -3.84 -30.25 6.47
N LEU A 558 -3.14 -29.18 6.85
CA LEU A 558 -1.91 -28.73 6.17
C LEU A 558 -0.89 -29.86 6.05
N TRP A 559 -0.76 -30.70 7.09
CA TRP A 559 0.31 -31.69 7.18
C TRP A 559 0.18 -32.85 6.17
N PRO A 560 -0.96 -33.56 6.07
CA PRO A 560 -1.17 -34.55 5.01
C PRO A 560 -1.08 -33.98 3.58
N TYR A 561 -1.52 -32.73 3.38
CA TYR A 561 -1.48 -32.07 2.07
C TYR A 561 -0.04 -31.67 1.67
N ALA A 562 0.76 -31.15 2.60
CA ALA A 562 2.19 -30.94 2.41
C ALA A 562 2.90 -32.26 2.05
N ARG A 563 2.60 -33.36 2.77
CA ARG A 563 3.15 -34.69 2.49
C ARG A 563 2.75 -35.22 1.11
N LEU A 564 1.53 -34.95 0.66
CA LEU A 564 1.08 -35.27 -0.69
C LEU A 564 1.93 -34.53 -1.72
N LEU A 565 2.14 -33.22 -1.53
CA LEU A 565 2.92 -32.38 -2.44
C LEU A 565 4.38 -32.87 -2.57
N VAL A 566 5.06 -33.10 -1.44
CA VAL A 566 6.43 -33.65 -1.42
C VAL A 566 6.50 -34.98 -2.20
N ARG A 567 5.57 -35.90 -1.94
CA ARG A 567 5.54 -37.21 -2.60
C ARG A 567 5.29 -37.11 -4.09
N PHE A 568 4.42 -36.19 -4.51
CA PHE A 568 4.17 -35.94 -5.92
C PHE A 568 5.42 -35.36 -6.61
N ARG A 569 6.08 -34.37 -6.01
CA ARG A 569 7.31 -33.77 -6.56
C ARG A 569 8.47 -34.76 -6.67
N MET A 570 8.66 -35.59 -5.65
CA MET A 570 9.78 -36.54 -5.61
C MET A 570 9.55 -37.82 -6.43
N GLY A 571 8.30 -38.27 -6.57
CA GLY A 571 8.00 -39.58 -7.16
C GLY A 571 6.98 -39.58 -8.30
N GLY A 572 6.30 -38.46 -8.54
CA GLY A 572 5.20 -38.34 -9.51
C GLY A 572 3.94 -39.09 -9.09
N ALA A 573 3.09 -39.41 -10.08
CA ALA A 573 1.77 -40.01 -9.93
C ALA A 573 1.80 -41.53 -9.58
N THR A 574 2.42 -41.90 -8.47
CA THR A 574 2.58 -43.29 -8.04
C THR A 574 1.41 -43.81 -7.20
N ALA A 575 1.40 -45.12 -6.90
CA ALA A 575 0.49 -45.70 -5.92
C ALA A 575 0.66 -45.09 -4.52
N ARG A 576 1.90 -44.77 -4.12
CA ARG A 576 2.22 -44.13 -2.84
C ARG A 576 1.68 -42.70 -2.77
N THR A 577 1.73 -41.96 -3.86
CA THR A 577 1.16 -40.60 -3.98
C THR A 577 -0.37 -40.64 -3.95
N ARG A 578 -0.99 -41.63 -4.61
CA ARG A 578 -2.45 -41.86 -4.51
C ARG A 578 -2.89 -42.22 -3.09
N ALA A 579 -2.09 -43.00 -2.36
CA ALA A 579 -2.38 -43.30 -0.96
C ALA A 579 -2.31 -42.03 -0.09
N ALA A 580 -1.27 -41.21 -0.27
CA ALA A 580 -1.15 -39.93 0.43
C ALA A 580 -2.33 -38.96 0.13
N LEU A 581 -2.80 -38.91 -1.12
CA LEU A 581 -4.02 -38.18 -1.47
C LEU A 581 -5.27 -38.77 -0.80
N GLY A 582 -5.31 -40.09 -0.63
CA GLY A 582 -6.35 -40.76 0.13
C GLY A 582 -6.40 -40.28 1.57
N ASP A 583 -5.25 -40.19 2.23
CA ASP A 583 -5.13 -39.76 3.62
C ASP A 583 -5.40 -38.26 3.78
N ALA A 584 -4.85 -37.41 2.91
CA ALA A 584 -5.12 -35.98 2.93
C ALA A 584 -6.62 -35.65 2.80
N VAL A 585 -7.31 -36.30 1.87
CA VAL A 585 -8.76 -36.11 1.67
C VAL A 585 -9.60 -36.67 2.82
N LYS A 586 -9.10 -37.64 3.59
CA LYS A 586 -9.79 -38.09 4.81
C LYS A 586 -9.73 -37.02 5.89
N THR A 587 -8.60 -36.33 6.03
CA THR A 587 -8.44 -35.25 7.02
C THR A 587 -9.32 -34.06 6.67
N ASN A 588 -9.27 -33.59 5.42
CA ASN A 588 -10.18 -32.54 4.97
C ASN A 588 -10.51 -32.67 3.47
N PRO A 589 -11.73 -33.07 3.09
CA PRO A 589 -12.09 -33.29 1.69
C PRO A 589 -12.29 -31.99 0.88
N HIS A 590 -12.40 -30.84 1.55
CA HIS A 590 -12.71 -29.56 0.92
C HIS A 590 -11.48 -28.91 0.25
N VAL A 591 -10.27 -29.20 0.73
CA VAL A 591 -9.01 -28.58 0.27
C VAL A 591 -8.81 -28.74 -1.24
N ILE A 592 -9.07 -29.93 -1.80
CA ILE A 592 -8.91 -30.19 -3.24
C ILE A 592 -9.80 -29.27 -4.09
N LYS A 593 -10.97 -28.86 -3.57
CA LYS A 593 -11.82 -27.94 -4.31
C LYS A 593 -11.12 -26.58 -4.47
N TYR A 594 -10.56 -26.04 -3.39
CA TYR A 594 -9.88 -24.75 -3.39
C TYR A 594 -8.54 -24.80 -4.13
N LEU A 595 -7.73 -25.86 -3.96
CA LEU A 595 -6.48 -26.02 -4.73
C LEU A 595 -6.68 -26.13 -6.26
N LEU A 596 -7.89 -26.45 -6.73
CA LEU A 596 -8.22 -26.52 -8.16
C LEU A 596 -8.85 -25.22 -8.70
N ASP A 597 -9.10 -24.26 -7.81
CA ASP A 597 -9.84 -23.02 -8.06
C ASP A 597 -9.54 -22.04 -6.91
N LEU A 598 -8.32 -21.48 -6.88
CA LEU A 598 -7.85 -20.61 -5.80
C LEU A 598 -8.70 -19.34 -5.69
N ASP A 599 -9.22 -18.83 -6.82
CA ASP A 599 -10.15 -17.70 -6.88
C ASP A 599 -11.47 -17.96 -6.12
N SER A 600 -11.78 -19.22 -5.80
CA SER A 600 -12.97 -19.58 -5.03
C SER A 600 -12.79 -19.52 -3.50
N ILE A 601 -11.58 -19.23 -3.03
CA ILE A 601 -11.27 -19.04 -1.60
C ILE A 601 -12.03 -17.79 -1.10
N PRO A 602 -12.81 -17.88 -0.01
CA PRO A 602 -13.47 -16.72 0.58
C PRO A 602 -12.45 -15.68 1.04
N PHE A 603 -12.69 -14.41 0.69
CA PHE A 603 -11.85 -13.28 1.13
C PHE A 603 -11.92 -13.06 2.65
N ASP A 604 -13.14 -13.07 3.20
CA ASP A 604 -13.37 -12.94 4.64
C ASP A 604 -13.22 -14.30 5.32
N ARG A 605 -12.20 -14.44 6.16
CA ARG A 605 -11.87 -15.68 6.88
C ARG A 605 -11.80 -15.41 8.38
N PRO A 606 -12.44 -16.25 9.20
CA PRO A 606 -12.30 -16.13 10.64
C PRO A 606 -10.84 -16.41 11.05
N PRO A 607 -10.32 -15.74 12.11
CA PRO A 607 -8.97 -15.96 12.62
C PRO A 607 -8.76 -17.37 13.21
N HIS A 608 -9.84 -18.11 13.43
CA HIS A 608 -9.84 -19.47 13.93
C HIS A 608 -10.75 -20.35 13.09
N PHE A 609 -10.36 -21.60 12.91
CA PHE A 609 -11.13 -22.60 12.19
C PHE A 609 -11.31 -23.88 13.01
N THR A 610 -12.38 -24.61 12.70
CA THR A 610 -12.58 -25.98 13.19
C THR A 610 -11.89 -26.97 12.26
N LEU A 611 -11.19 -27.96 12.82
CA LEU A 611 -10.56 -29.03 12.03
C LEU A 611 -11.59 -29.75 11.14
N GLY A 612 -11.23 -29.99 9.88
CA GLY A 612 -12.07 -30.57 8.84
C GLY A 612 -13.08 -29.59 8.21
N SER A 613 -13.12 -28.32 8.63
CA SER A 613 -14.06 -27.33 8.10
C SER A 613 -13.64 -26.82 6.71
N LYS A 614 -14.53 -26.04 6.08
CA LYS A 614 -14.20 -25.31 4.84
C LYS A 614 -13.19 -24.19 5.08
N ASP A 615 -13.18 -23.61 6.27
CA ASP A 615 -12.27 -22.52 6.63
C ASP A 615 -10.85 -23.05 6.83
N GLU A 616 -10.68 -24.22 7.47
CA GLU A 616 -9.38 -24.92 7.50
C GLU A 616 -8.94 -25.26 6.06
N ALA A 617 -9.88 -25.69 5.21
CA ALA A 617 -9.54 -26.02 3.83
C ALA A 617 -9.12 -24.81 3.00
N ALA A 618 -9.73 -23.65 3.25
CA ALA A 618 -9.35 -22.38 2.65
C ALA A 618 -7.96 -21.95 3.12
N TYR A 619 -7.68 -22.04 4.43
CA TYR A 619 -6.35 -21.81 5.00
C TYR A 619 -5.28 -22.69 4.33
N VAL A 620 -5.48 -24.02 4.26
CA VAL A 620 -4.52 -24.94 3.65
C VAL A 620 -4.29 -24.64 2.16
N ALA A 621 -5.35 -24.27 1.43
CA ALA A 621 -5.23 -23.99 0.00
C ALA A 621 -4.52 -22.66 -0.28
N ASP A 622 -4.70 -21.67 0.59
CA ASP A 622 -3.99 -20.40 0.55
C ASP A 622 -2.49 -20.61 0.81
N GLU A 623 -2.14 -21.31 1.90
CA GLU A 623 -0.75 -21.57 2.30
C GLU A 623 0.02 -22.45 1.31
N LEU A 624 -0.65 -23.40 0.64
CA LEU A 624 0.01 -24.34 -0.28
C LEU A 624 -0.23 -24.00 -1.76
N GLY A 625 -1.00 -22.94 -2.05
CA GLY A 625 -1.46 -22.59 -3.40
C GLY A 625 -0.30 -22.40 -4.36
N ASP A 626 0.58 -21.45 -4.04
CA ASP A 626 1.76 -21.10 -4.85
C ASP A 626 2.66 -22.32 -5.12
N ALA A 627 2.96 -23.09 -4.07
CA ALA A 627 3.75 -24.31 -4.18
C ALA A 627 3.07 -25.36 -5.08
N CYS A 628 1.75 -25.48 -5.05
CA CYS A 628 0.99 -26.40 -5.88
C CYS A 628 0.95 -25.94 -7.35
N GLU A 629 0.72 -24.65 -7.61
CA GLU A 629 0.74 -24.07 -8.96
C GLU A 629 2.12 -24.20 -9.62
N ALA A 630 3.18 -23.97 -8.85
CA ALA A 630 4.56 -24.17 -9.31
C ALA A 630 4.90 -25.65 -9.62
N THR A 631 4.05 -26.61 -9.19
CA THR A 631 4.30 -28.04 -9.39
C THR A 631 3.68 -28.56 -10.68
N ALA A 632 4.52 -28.68 -11.72
CA ALA A 632 4.11 -29.18 -13.03
C ALA A 632 3.33 -30.50 -12.97
N GLY A 633 2.14 -30.51 -13.58
CA GLY A 633 1.30 -31.69 -13.73
C GLY A 633 0.49 -32.10 -12.50
N LEU A 634 0.65 -31.43 -11.34
CA LEU A 634 -0.10 -31.72 -10.13
C LEU A 634 -1.60 -31.44 -10.33
N GLU A 635 -1.96 -30.27 -10.84
CA GLU A 635 -3.36 -29.87 -11.03
C GLU A 635 -4.13 -30.84 -11.94
N SER A 636 -3.58 -31.13 -13.13
CA SER A 636 -4.13 -32.11 -14.08
C SER A 636 -4.32 -33.48 -13.42
N TRP A 637 -3.32 -33.91 -12.64
CA TRP A 637 -3.41 -35.15 -11.90
C TRP A 637 -4.52 -35.10 -10.84
N LEU A 638 -4.62 -34.05 -10.02
CA LEU A 638 -5.68 -33.87 -9.03
C LEU A 638 -7.08 -33.86 -9.67
N ARG A 639 -7.27 -33.15 -10.80
CA ARG A 639 -8.53 -33.17 -11.58
C ARG A 639 -8.88 -34.59 -12.02
N SER A 640 -7.90 -35.35 -12.54
CA SER A 640 -8.11 -36.75 -12.94
C SER A 640 -8.57 -37.63 -11.77
N GLN A 641 -7.97 -37.44 -10.59
CA GLN A 641 -8.34 -38.20 -9.39
C GLN A 641 -9.74 -37.80 -8.87
N ALA A 642 -10.09 -36.53 -8.92
CA ALA A 642 -11.42 -36.04 -8.54
C ALA A 642 -12.53 -36.65 -9.43
N ILE A 643 -12.32 -36.71 -10.75
CA ILE A 643 -13.24 -37.35 -11.70
C ILE A 643 -13.36 -38.85 -11.40
N ALA A 644 -12.24 -39.55 -11.22
CA ALA A 644 -12.23 -40.98 -10.94
C ALA A 644 -12.91 -41.34 -9.61
N ARG A 645 -12.84 -40.47 -8.59
CA ARG A 645 -13.54 -40.65 -7.30
C ARG A 645 -15.05 -40.43 -7.45
N ARG A 646 -15.49 -39.41 -8.20
CA ARG A 646 -16.92 -39.18 -8.50
C ARG A 646 -17.52 -40.35 -9.27
N ALA A 647 -16.79 -40.91 -10.23
CA ALA A 647 -17.23 -42.09 -11.00
C ALA A 647 -17.43 -43.33 -10.09
N ARG A 648 -16.47 -43.63 -9.20
CA ARG A 648 -16.53 -44.76 -8.25
C ARG A 648 -17.67 -44.63 -7.21
N SER A 649 -17.92 -43.42 -6.71
CA SER A 649 -19.05 -43.15 -5.80
C SER A 649 -20.41 -43.39 -6.47
N ARG A 650 -20.56 -43.03 -7.75
CA ARG A 650 -21.78 -43.31 -8.54
C ARG A 650 -21.99 -44.80 -8.83
N THR A 651 -20.92 -45.60 -8.93
CA THR A 651 -21.01 -47.06 -9.13
C THR A 651 -21.39 -47.79 -7.84
N SER A 652 -20.89 -47.34 -6.69
CA SER A 652 -21.20 -47.90 -5.36
C SER A 652 -22.63 -47.63 -4.89
N LYS A 653 -23.26 -46.52 -5.31
CA LYS A 653 -24.65 -46.16 -4.94
C LYS A 653 -25.75 -46.79 -5.81
N ARG A 654 -25.44 -47.68 -6.76
CA ARG A 654 -26.47 -48.45 -7.49
C ARG A 654 -27.01 -49.57 -6.58
N PRO A 655 -28.31 -49.62 -6.23
CA PRO A 655 -28.85 -50.72 -5.46
C PRO A 655 -28.78 -52.00 -6.28
N ASN A 656 -28.36 -53.08 -5.63
CA ASN A 656 -28.17 -54.41 -6.22
C ASN A 656 -29.53 -54.99 -6.65
N ARG A 657 -30.01 -54.66 -7.85
CA ARG A 657 -31.17 -55.31 -8.49
C ARG A 657 -30.69 -56.57 -9.21
N ARG A 658 -30.65 -57.69 -8.48
CA ARG A 658 -30.69 -59.11 -8.93
C ARG A 658 -30.65 -59.91 -7.62
N SER A 659 -31.53 -60.84 -7.30
CA SER A 659 -32.38 -61.71 -8.11
C SER A 659 -33.41 -62.40 -7.19
N GLY A 660 -34.67 -62.44 -7.58
CA GLY A 660 -35.69 -63.30 -6.97
C GLY A 660 -36.64 -63.77 -8.06
N ARG A 661 -36.23 -64.83 -8.77
CA ARG A 661 -37.09 -65.65 -9.62
C ARG A 661 -36.81 -67.11 -9.25
N ASN A 662 -37.89 -67.89 -9.19
CA ASN A 662 -38.06 -69.25 -8.65
C ASN A 662 -38.38 -69.25 -7.15
N SER A 663 -39.52 -69.76 -6.68
CA SER A 663 -40.46 -70.73 -7.25
C SER A 663 -41.88 -70.23 -7.42
#